data_AF-A0A165VM78-F1
#
_entry.id   AF-A0A165VM78-F1
#
_cell.length_a   1.000
_cell.length_b   1.000
_cell.length_c   1.000
_cell.angle_alpha   90.00
_cell.angle_beta   90.00
_cell.angle_gamma   90.00
#
_symmetry.space_group_name_H-M   'P 1'
#
loop_
_entity.id
_entity.type
_entity.pdbx_description
1 polymer ?
#
loop_
_entity_poly.entity_id
_entity_poly.type
_entity_poly.pdbx_seq_one_letter_code
_entity_poly.pdbx_strand_id
1 'polypeptide(L)'
;MSQLSFKGHTVVVTGAGGGLGKAYSLLFASRGANVVVNDVSQPAAQKVVDEIIQAGGRAVANTSSVTDGAKVIQTALDTFGGVTILINNAGILRDKGFKNITDQDWDQLQLVHLKGAFSCTKAAWGHFRKQKFGRIVNTTSAAGLYGNFGQANYTAAKMGLVAFTKTLAREGAKYNIKATAIAPMAASAMTETIMPPEMLANLKPEFVAPFVAAVTHPDGPEASGKVFEVGAGFIAEGRWERSRGAIFKTDASFTPSAVKAKWGELTDFENSTFPNDMSDFDAKGTLEKAMKMPSNPQSNPEVRFDNQTVIITGAGAGLGRAYALMYGRLGANVVVNDVKEENAAAVAEEIIKAGGRALPVACSVEDGHVIVNAAIEKFGTVHILIANAGILRDRSFTAMTEQEWDAVIAVHLRGTYKCCKAVWPVFQKQKYGRIVTTCSQVGIYGNFGQANYSAAKAGILGLTRTLAIEGQRYNILANTIAPSAGTAMTATIWPQEWLEAFKPDYIAPVVGFLSSEANDEASGLLFEVMGGWAAQTRWQRAGGHGFPVNRTLTPEAVISKWDIITNFNDGRATNPASNSEAGQQLLENFQNVAPDGDQSSPDSYADPEDSDLVAQAKKNVPEPLEYSYTERDVILYNLGIGATEKELQWAYEGHDQFAALPTFGVIPQFQASGGIPLDWLPNFNPAKLLHGEQYLAIKAPIPTSGELVNEARLLEVLDKGKAAAVTSIVQTKDKSTGQVIFENQSTVFIRGSGGFGGKRTGIDRGAASAANTPPKRAPDAVLEEKTLPTQAALYRLSGDYNPLHILPEFAAVGGFDKPILHGLCSFGISGKHVLKSFGEYKDIKVRFAGVVFPGETLVTEMWKEADKVLFVTKVKERGTTVLANAAVTLAESSAPIKAKL
;
A
#
# COMPACT_ATOMS: atom_id res chain seq x y z
N MET A 1 -19.11 6.58 10.80
CA MET A 1 -19.73 5.27 10.47
C MET A 1 -20.07 4.56 11.76
N SER A 2 -21.23 3.92 11.86
CA SER A 2 -21.54 3.00 12.96
C SER A 2 -20.60 1.79 12.90
N GLN A 3 -20.35 1.17 14.05
CA GLN A 3 -19.52 -0.04 14.15
C GLN A 3 -20.10 -1.18 13.29
N LEU A 4 -19.29 -1.77 12.41
CA LEU A 4 -19.66 -2.92 11.57
C LEU A 4 -20.02 -4.12 12.47
N SER A 5 -21.18 -4.71 12.18
CA SER A 5 -21.69 -5.89 12.88
C SER A 5 -21.65 -7.11 11.96
N PHE A 6 -21.18 -8.23 12.50
CA PHE A 6 -21.20 -9.53 11.85
C PHE A 6 -22.28 -10.45 12.44
N LYS A 7 -23.29 -9.88 13.11
CA LYS A 7 -24.40 -10.67 13.66
C LYS A 7 -25.11 -11.43 12.54
N GLY A 8 -25.29 -12.73 12.74
CA GLY A 8 -25.89 -13.62 11.75
C GLY A 8 -24.92 -14.20 10.72
N HIS A 9 -23.64 -13.78 10.75
CA HIS A 9 -22.60 -14.40 9.94
C HIS A 9 -21.90 -15.52 10.69
N THR A 10 -21.61 -16.61 9.99
CA THR A 10 -20.72 -17.68 10.45
C THR A 10 -19.41 -17.61 9.69
N VAL A 11 -18.31 -17.55 10.44
CA VAL A 11 -16.94 -17.38 9.97
C VAL A 11 -16.14 -18.64 10.30
N VAL A 12 -15.56 -19.27 9.28
CA VAL A 12 -14.61 -20.37 9.46
C VAL A 12 -13.20 -19.82 9.28
N VAL A 13 -12.35 -19.99 10.29
CA VAL A 13 -10.95 -19.57 10.26
C VAL A 13 -10.05 -20.80 10.41
N THR A 14 -9.23 -21.09 9.40
CA THR A 14 -8.29 -22.22 9.44
C THR A 14 -6.94 -21.82 10.03
N GLY A 15 -6.31 -22.72 10.80
CA GLY A 15 -5.09 -22.42 11.55
C GLY A 15 -5.29 -21.30 12.57
N ALA A 16 -6.37 -21.40 13.35
CA ALA A 16 -6.86 -20.35 14.23
C ALA A 16 -6.46 -20.52 15.71
N GLY A 17 -5.65 -21.52 16.05
CA GLY A 17 -5.19 -21.74 17.43
C GLY A 17 -4.19 -20.69 17.94
N GLY A 18 -3.67 -19.82 17.06
CA GLY A 18 -2.73 -18.76 17.41
C GLY A 18 -2.52 -17.73 16.29
N GLY A 19 -1.62 -16.76 16.52
CA GLY A 19 -1.20 -15.76 15.53
C GLY A 19 -2.36 -15.01 14.85
N LEU A 20 -2.25 -14.82 13.53
CA LEU A 20 -3.26 -14.18 12.69
C LEU A 20 -4.64 -14.83 12.80
N GLY A 21 -4.71 -16.15 12.76
CA GLY A 21 -5.98 -16.88 12.81
C GLY A 21 -6.75 -16.61 14.11
N LYS A 22 -6.04 -16.62 15.25
CA LYS A 22 -6.61 -16.23 16.55
C LYS A 22 -7.12 -14.78 16.51
N ALA A 23 -6.33 -13.83 16.01
CA ALA A 23 -6.73 -12.42 15.95
C ALA A 23 -7.98 -12.20 15.09
N TYR A 24 -8.10 -12.91 13.96
CA TYR A 24 -9.33 -12.91 13.15
C TYR A 24 -10.50 -13.43 13.97
N SER A 25 -10.37 -14.61 14.57
CA SER A 25 -11.44 -15.23 15.36
C SER A 25 -11.95 -14.34 16.49
N LEU A 26 -11.04 -13.71 17.25
CA LEU A 26 -11.40 -12.77 18.31
C LEU A 26 -12.13 -11.53 17.76
N LEU A 27 -11.62 -10.92 16.69
CA LEU A 27 -12.24 -9.72 16.11
C LEU A 27 -13.65 -10.03 15.57
N PHE A 28 -13.83 -11.08 14.77
CA PHE A 28 -15.14 -11.43 14.23
C PHE A 28 -16.14 -11.77 15.34
N ALA A 29 -15.73 -12.52 16.36
CA ALA A 29 -16.57 -12.82 17.50
C ALA A 29 -16.97 -11.56 18.29
N SER A 30 -16.02 -10.63 18.51
CA SER A 30 -16.30 -9.34 19.18
C SER A 30 -17.33 -8.48 18.44
N ARG A 31 -17.51 -8.72 17.13
CA ARG A 31 -18.51 -8.04 16.28
C ARG A 31 -19.78 -8.88 16.06
N GLY A 32 -19.97 -9.96 16.82
CA GLY A 32 -21.20 -10.75 16.86
C GLY A 32 -21.28 -11.93 15.88
N ALA A 33 -20.17 -12.30 15.23
CA ALA A 33 -20.14 -13.49 14.37
C ALA A 33 -20.16 -14.80 15.19
N ASN A 34 -20.67 -15.87 14.59
CA ASN A 34 -20.38 -17.23 15.03
C ASN A 34 -19.03 -17.66 14.43
N VAL A 35 -18.11 -18.20 15.23
CA VAL A 35 -16.75 -18.51 14.74
C VAL A 35 -16.45 -20.00 14.88
N VAL A 36 -16.04 -20.64 13.79
CA VAL A 36 -15.38 -21.96 13.82
C VAL A 36 -13.88 -21.74 13.87
N VAL A 37 -13.27 -22.12 14.99
CA VAL A 37 -11.83 -22.06 15.23
C VAL A 37 -11.23 -23.40 14.82
N ASN A 38 -10.73 -23.50 13.59
CA ASN A 38 -10.07 -24.71 13.10
C ASN A 38 -8.57 -24.67 13.39
N ASP A 39 -8.05 -25.65 14.11
CA ASP A 39 -6.62 -25.89 14.29
C ASP A 39 -6.37 -27.37 14.57
N VAL A 40 -5.30 -27.95 14.03
CA VAL A 40 -4.97 -29.37 14.28
C VAL A 40 -4.64 -29.64 15.76
N SER A 41 -4.27 -28.61 16.52
CA SER A 41 -4.06 -28.67 17.96
C SER A 41 -5.38 -28.41 18.72
N GLN A 42 -5.99 -29.47 19.26
CA GLN A 42 -7.19 -29.35 20.11
C GLN A 42 -7.00 -28.33 21.26
N PRO A 43 -5.89 -28.36 22.05
CA PRO A 43 -5.72 -27.42 23.14
C PRO A 43 -5.62 -25.97 22.65
N ALA A 44 -4.97 -25.73 21.50
CA ALA A 44 -4.83 -24.38 20.96
C ALA A 44 -6.18 -23.84 20.44
N ALA A 45 -6.92 -24.64 19.68
CA ALA A 45 -8.26 -24.26 19.21
C ALA A 45 -9.21 -24.00 20.39
N GLN A 46 -9.24 -24.91 21.37
CA GLN A 46 -10.13 -24.78 22.52
C GLN A 46 -9.84 -23.53 23.35
N LYS A 47 -8.56 -23.20 23.55
CA LYS A 47 -8.18 -21.97 24.26
C LYS A 47 -8.78 -20.71 23.62
N VAL A 48 -8.73 -20.60 22.29
CA VAL A 48 -9.31 -19.44 21.57
C VAL A 48 -10.83 -19.44 21.67
N VAL A 49 -11.48 -20.60 21.62
CA VAL A 49 -12.93 -20.73 21.82
C VAL A 49 -13.33 -20.28 23.22
N ASP A 50 -12.59 -20.70 24.25
CA ASP A 50 -12.86 -20.32 25.64
C ASP A 50 -12.72 -18.80 25.84
N GLU A 51 -11.68 -18.19 25.26
CA GLU A 51 -11.49 -16.73 25.26
C GLU A 51 -12.69 -16.01 24.60
N ILE A 52 -13.20 -16.53 23.48
CA ILE A 52 -14.38 -15.96 22.80
C ILE A 52 -15.64 -16.08 23.67
N ILE A 53 -15.88 -17.26 24.26
CA ILE A 53 -17.07 -17.51 25.09
C ILE A 53 -17.02 -16.65 26.35
N GLN A 54 -15.85 -16.52 26.98
CA GLN A 54 -15.66 -15.68 28.15
C GLN A 54 -15.94 -14.20 27.86
N ALA A 55 -15.63 -13.73 26.64
CA ALA A 55 -15.97 -12.39 26.16
C ALA A 55 -17.43 -12.24 25.70
N GLY A 56 -18.27 -13.26 25.86
CA GLY A 56 -19.70 -13.25 25.48
C GLY A 56 -19.98 -13.57 24.00
N GLY A 57 -18.96 -13.99 23.25
CA GLY A 57 -19.09 -14.39 21.85
C GLY A 57 -19.53 -15.85 21.67
N ARG A 58 -19.61 -16.30 20.41
CA ARG A 58 -20.03 -17.67 20.04
C ARG A 58 -18.96 -18.32 19.18
N ALA A 59 -18.37 -19.41 19.66
CA ALA A 59 -17.37 -20.16 18.91
C ALA A 59 -17.43 -21.67 19.17
N VAL A 60 -16.85 -22.44 18.25
CA VAL A 60 -16.67 -23.89 18.37
C VAL A 60 -15.31 -24.30 17.80
N ALA A 61 -14.65 -25.25 18.45
CA ALA A 61 -13.37 -25.79 18.01
C ALA A 61 -13.57 -26.86 16.93
N ASN A 62 -12.66 -26.92 15.96
CA ASN A 62 -12.56 -28.01 15.00
C ASN A 62 -11.09 -28.43 14.83
N THR A 63 -10.81 -29.73 14.88
CA THR A 63 -9.45 -30.28 14.78
C THR A 63 -9.15 -31.03 13.49
N SER A 64 -10.04 -30.93 12.52
CA SER A 64 -9.84 -31.58 11.22
C SER A 64 -8.67 -30.93 10.47
N SER A 65 -7.90 -31.75 9.76
CA SER A 65 -6.93 -31.23 8.79
C SER A 65 -7.67 -30.40 7.73
N VAL A 66 -7.06 -29.29 7.29
CA VAL A 66 -7.60 -28.47 6.19
C VAL A 66 -7.71 -29.21 4.86
N THR A 67 -7.01 -30.35 4.72
CA THR A 67 -7.16 -31.25 3.58
C THR A 67 -8.53 -31.93 3.56
N ASP A 68 -9.15 -32.12 4.74
CA ASP A 68 -10.51 -32.63 4.92
C ASP A 68 -11.50 -31.46 5.08
N GLY A 69 -11.56 -30.63 4.04
CA GLY A 69 -12.38 -29.41 4.05
C GLY A 69 -13.87 -29.67 4.29
N ALA A 70 -14.37 -30.85 3.92
CA ALA A 70 -15.74 -31.27 4.21
C ALA A 70 -16.00 -31.31 5.72
N LYS A 71 -15.13 -31.95 6.52
CA LYS A 71 -15.28 -31.98 7.98
C LYS A 71 -15.11 -30.60 8.62
N VAL A 72 -14.20 -29.77 8.09
CA VAL A 72 -14.02 -28.39 8.58
C VAL A 72 -15.32 -27.59 8.42
N ILE A 73 -15.93 -27.62 7.22
CA ILE A 73 -17.17 -26.88 6.95
C ILE A 73 -18.37 -27.52 7.64
N GLN A 74 -18.42 -28.84 7.76
CA GLN A 74 -19.52 -29.55 8.42
C GLN A 74 -19.72 -29.08 9.87
N THR A 75 -18.64 -28.80 10.62
CA THR A 75 -18.76 -28.24 11.97
C THR A 75 -19.51 -26.90 12.00
N ALA A 76 -19.32 -26.04 11.00
CA ALA A 76 -20.06 -24.78 10.89
C ALA A 76 -21.56 -25.03 10.64
N LEU A 77 -21.88 -26.00 9.80
CA LEU A 77 -23.26 -26.38 9.48
C LEU A 77 -23.97 -26.99 10.69
N ASP A 78 -23.33 -27.93 11.37
CA ASP A 78 -23.91 -28.64 12.52
C ASP A 78 -24.14 -27.70 13.71
N THR A 79 -23.20 -26.79 13.95
CA THR A 79 -23.24 -25.92 15.16
C THR A 79 -24.02 -24.64 14.93
N PHE A 80 -23.91 -24.03 13.76
CA PHE A 80 -24.43 -22.70 13.47
C PHE A 80 -25.38 -22.64 12.28
N GLY A 81 -25.66 -23.76 11.62
CA GLY A 81 -26.62 -23.87 10.52
C GLY A 81 -26.13 -23.38 9.16
N GLY A 82 -24.89 -22.88 9.05
CA GLY A 82 -24.38 -22.31 7.80
C GLY A 82 -22.96 -21.79 7.88
N VAL A 83 -22.42 -21.39 6.72
CA VAL A 83 -21.13 -20.70 6.58
C VAL A 83 -21.30 -19.52 5.63
N THR A 84 -20.74 -18.37 5.98
CA THR A 84 -20.84 -17.14 5.16
C THR A 84 -19.47 -16.55 4.79
N ILE A 85 -18.46 -16.79 5.63
CA ILE A 85 -17.11 -16.27 5.46
C ILE A 85 -16.12 -17.42 5.71
N LEU A 86 -15.15 -17.60 4.81
CA LEU A 86 -14.07 -18.57 4.94
C LEU A 86 -12.72 -17.85 4.85
N ILE A 87 -11.89 -18.00 5.87
CA ILE A 87 -10.54 -17.44 5.92
C ILE A 87 -9.54 -18.61 5.85
N ASN A 88 -8.97 -18.81 4.66
CA ASN A 88 -7.94 -19.81 4.41
C ASN A 88 -6.58 -19.27 4.89
N ASN A 89 -6.31 -19.47 6.19
CA ASN A 89 -5.13 -18.95 6.88
C ASN A 89 -4.12 -20.04 7.29
N ALA A 90 -4.55 -21.30 7.45
CA ALA A 90 -3.69 -22.39 7.89
C ALA A 90 -2.38 -22.50 7.08
N GLY A 91 -1.29 -22.82 7.78
CA GLY A 91 0.03 -22.85 7.16
C GLY A 91 1.11 -23.49 8.02
N ILE A 92 2.20 -23.88 7.36
CA ILE A 92 3.42 -24.46 7.94
C ILE A 92 4.66 -23.97 7.18
N LEU A 93 5.85 -24.09 7.77
CA LEU A 93 7.12 -23.82 7.08
C LEU A 93 8.03 -25.04 7.07
N ARG A 94 8.84 -25.15 6.02
CA ARG A 94 9.90 -26.16 5.82
C ARG A 94 11.07 -25.50 5.08
N ASP A 95 11.60 -24.44 5.68
CA ASP A 95 12.58 -23.57 5.05
C ASP A 95 13.92 -24.30 4.86
N LYS A 96 14.29 -24.52 3.60
CA LYS A 96 15.51 -25.19 3.17
C LYS A 96 15.90 -24.62 1.82
N GLY A 97 17.18 -24.29 1.63
CA GLY A 97 17.71 -23.97 0.30
C GLY A 97 17.32 -25.05 -0.70
N PHE A 98 17.05 -24.68 -1.95
CA PHE A 98 16.51 -25.55 -2.99
C PHE A 98 17.34 -26.82 -3.24
N LYS A 99 18.66 -26.78 -2.99
CA LYS A 99 19.52 -27.98 -3.00
C LYS A 99 19.06 -29.04 -1.98
N ASN A 100 18.56 -28.62 -0.82
CA ASN A 100 18.30 -29.47 0.34
C ASN A 100 16.82 -29.76 0.59
N ILE A 101 15.90 -29.11 -0.11
CA ILE A 101 14.46 -29.44 -0.03
C ILE A 101 14.23 -30.89 -0.47
N THR A 102 13.42 -31.65 0.27
CA THR A 102 12.99 -32.99 -0.11
C THR A 102 11.62 -32.96 -0.78
N ASP A 103 11.25 -34.04 -1.49
CA ASP A 103 9.91 -34.16 -2.05
C ASP A 103 8.82 -34.14 -0.97
N GLN A 104 9.10 -34.71 0.21
CA GLN A 104 8.19 -34.65 1.34
C GLN A 104 8.00 -33.21 1.85
N ASP A 105 9.08 -32.42 1.94
CA ASP A 105 8.98 -31.00 2.31
C ASP A 105 8.16 -30.20 1.27
N TRP A 106 8.30 -30.53 -0.01
CA TRP A 106 7.52 -29.92 -1.08
C TRP A 106 6.04 -30.29 -0.97
N ASP A 107 5.75 -31.59 -0.95
CA ASP A 107 4.40 -32.14 -0.97
C ASP A 107 3.60 -31.69 0.26
N GLN A 108 4.22 -31.66 1.45
CA GLN A 108 3.55 -31.21 2.67
C GLN A 108 3.11 -29.74 2.60
N LEU A 109 3.94 -28.85 2.01
CA LEU A 109 3.62 -27.43 1.90
C LEU A 109 2.50 -27.18 0.88
N GLN A 110 2.55 -27.84 -0.28
CA GLN A 110 1.46 -27.75 -1.27
C GLN A 110 0.15 -28.30 -0.69
N LEU A 111 0.22 -29.39 0.06
CA LEU A 111 -0.93 -30.04 0.68
C LEU A 111 -1.63 -29.13 1.69
N VAL A 112 -0.90 -28.49 2.61
CA VAL A 112 -1.50 -27.64 3.64
C VAL A 112 -1.99 -26.31 3.07
N HIS A 113 -1.16 -25.62 2.30
CA HIS A 113 -1.45 -24.25 1.90
C HIS A 113 -2.38 -24.14 0.69
N LEU A 114 -2.10 -24.90 -0.37
CA LEU A 114 -2.80 -24.74 -1.64
C LEU A 114 -3.97 -25.74 -1.74
N LYS A 115 -3.71 -27.02 -1.51
CA LYS A 115 -4.74 -28.05 -1.51
C LYS A 115 -5.71 -27.87 -0.34
N GLY A 116 -5.25 -27.52 0.87
CA GLY A 116 -6.11 -27.24 2.01
C GLY A 116 -7.09 -26.09 1.73
N ALA A 117 -6.63 -24.99 1.13
CA ALA A 117 -7.50 -23.89 0.72
C ALA A 117 -8.51 -24.34 -0.34
N PHE A 118 -8.09 -25.15 -1.32
CA PHE A 118 -9.00 -25.77 -2.29
C PHE A 118 -10.08 -26.60 -1.59
N SER A 119 -9.70 -27.53 -0.71
CA SER A 119 -10.63 -28.45 -0.05
C SER A 119 -11.66 -27.71 0.80
N CYS A 120 -11.24 -26.77 1.65
CA CYS A 120 -12.15 -25.96 2.46
C CYS A 120 -13.08 -25.09 1.59
N THR A 121 -12.53 -24.44 0.57
CA THR A 121 -13.33 -23.59 -0.33
C THR A 121 -14.31 -24.42 -1.14
N LYS A 122 -13.91 -25.59 -1.61
CA LYS A 122 -14.75 -26.52 -2.36
C LYS A 122 -15.95 -26.98 -1.54
N ALA A 123 -15.73 -27.30 -0.27
CA ALA A 123 -16.79 -27.68 0.67
C ALA A 123 -17.75 -26.51 0.96
N ALA A 124 -17.25 -25.29 1.13
CA ALA A 124 -18.08 -24.10 1.38
C ALA A 124 -18.86 -23.62 0.13
N TRP A 125 -18.33 -23.86 -1.07
CA TRP A 125 -18.79 -23.25 -2.32
C TRP A 125 -20.27 -23.51 -2.63
N GLY A 126 -20.75 -24.73 -2.40
CA GLY A 126 -22.15 -25.09 -2.63
C GLY A 126 -23.11 -24.27 -1.75
N HIS A 127 -22.73 -24.05 -0.49
CA HIS A 127 -23.51 -23.25 0.46
C HIS A 127 -23.53 -21.78 0.06
N PHE A 128 -22.35 -21.22 -0.26
CA PHE A 128 -22.24 -19.84 -0.72
C PHE A 128 -23.09 -19.56 -1.96
N ARG A 129 -23.08 -20.49 -2.94
CA ARG A 129 -23.91 -20.36 -4.15
C ARG A 129 -25.39 -20.42 -3.84
N LYS A 130 -25.83 -21.35 -2.98
CA LYS A 130 -27.23 -21.52 -2.61
C LYS A 130 -27.78 -20.28 -1.93
N GLN A 131 -27.02 -19.68 -1.01
CA GLN A 131 -27.44 -18.49 -0.27
C GLN A 131 -27.15 -17.16 -0.99
N LYS A 132 -26.52 -17.20 -2.17
CA LYS A 132 -26.09 -16.02 -2.94
C LYS A 132 -25.27 -15.02 -2.09
N PHE A 133 -24.39 -15.55 -1.26
CA PHE A 133 -23.45 -14.77 -0.45
C PHE A 133 -22.27 -15.64 -0.04
N GLY A 134 -21.05 -15.14 -0.23
CA GLY A 134 -19.85 -15.75 0.32
C GLY A 134 -18.69 -14.77 0.32
N ARG A 135 -17.79 -14.89 1.30
CA ARG A 135 -16.56 -14.11 1.36
C ARG A 135 -15.40 -15.05 1.65
N ILE A 136 -14.37 -15.00 0.81
CA ILE A 136 -13.21 -15.86 0.92
C ILE A 136 -11.98 -14.96 1.04
N VAL A 137 -11.15 -15.23 2.04
CA VAL A 137 -9.82 -14.61 2.15
C VAL A 137 -8.78 -15.70 2.06
N ASN A 138 -7.87 -15.57 1.11
CA ASN A 138 -6.73 -16.48 0.94
C ASN A 138 -5.46 -15.78 1.40
N THR A 139 -4.77 -16.37 2.38
CA THR A 139 -3.52 -15.84 2.90
C THR A 139 -2.34 -16.24 1.99
N THR A 140 -1.93 -15.33 1.10
CA THR A 140 -0.64 -15.41 0.38
C THR A 140 0.49 -14.86 1.29
N SER A 141 1.57 -14.31 0.72
CA SER A 141 2.67 -13.67 1.44
C SER A 141 3.53 -12.84 0.49
N ALA A 142 4.33 -11.91 1.01
CA ALA A 142 5.34 -11.20 0.21
C ALA A 142 6.29 -12.20 -0.49
N ALA A 143 6.69 -13.27 0.21
CA ALA A 143 7.50 -14.34 -0.39
C ALA A 143 6.79 -15.03 -1.57
N GLY A 144 5.46 -15.21 -1.51
CA GLY A 144 4.66 -15.67 -2.65
C GLY A 144 4.71 -14.70 -3.83
N LEU A 145 4.63 -13.40 -3.57
CA LEU A 145 4.65 -12.36 -4.60
C LEU A 145 6.03 -12.18 -5.23
N TYR A 146 7.11 -12.17 -4.44
CA TYR A 146 8.44 -11.75 -4.89
C TYR A 146 9.48 -12.86 -4.93
N GLY A 147 9.18 -14.03 -4.36
CA GLY A 147 10.18 -15.06 -4.10
C GLY A 147 10.93 -14.81 -2.79
N ASN A 148 11.50 -15.87 -2.23
CA ASN A 148 12.37 -15.79 -1.07
C ASN A 148 13.34 -16.97 -1.05
N PHE A 149 14.57 -16.73 -0.60
CA PHE A 149 15.60 -17.76 -0.48
C PHE A 149 15.15 -18.86 0.50
N GLY A 150 15.32 -20.13 0.12
CA GLY A 150 15.02 -21.26 1.00
C GLY A 150 13.53 -21.62 1.12
N GLN A 151 12.67 -20.99 0.32
CA GLN A 151 11.21 -21.11 0.45
C GLN A 151 10.51 -21.54 -0.84
N ALA A 152 11.19 -22.26 -1.74
CA ALA A 152 10.68 -22.58 -3.08
C ALA A 152 9.30 -23.28 -3.10
N ASN A 153 9.04 -24.17 -2.12
CA ASN A 153 7.73 -24.80 -1.91
C ASN A 153 6.68 -23.82 -1.39
N TYR A 154 7.04 -22.98 -0.43
CA TYR A 154 6.15 -22.00 0.17
C TYR A 154 5.75 -20.91 -0.84
N THR A 155 6.71 -20.33 -1.56
CA THR A 155 6.46 -19.30 -2.57
C THR A 155 5.59 -19.82 -3.71
N ALA A 156 5.80 -21.06 -4.14
CA ALA A 156 4.93 -21.75 -5.07
C ALA A 156 3.48 -21.87 -4.58
N ALA A 157 3.26 -22.34 -3.34
CA ALA A 157 1.91 -22.48 -2.81
C ALA A 157 1.21 -21.12 -2.65
N LYS A 158 1.94 -20.11 -2.15
CA LYS A 158 1.41 -18.77 -1.85
C LYS A 158 1.10 -17.98 -3.12
N MET A 159 1.92 -18.09 -4.16
CA MET A 159 1.59 -17.50 -5.47
C MET A 159 0.42 -18.23 -6.14
N GLY A 160 0.30 -19.55 -5.96
CA GLY A 160 -0.87 -20.32 -6.40
C GLY A 160 -2.19 -19.81 -5.83
N LEU A 161 -2.20 -19.41 -4.54
CA LEU A 161 -3.36 -18.83 -3.89
C LEU A 161 -3.79 -17.48 -4.49
N VAL A 162 -2.88 -16.69 -5.07
CA VAL A 162 -3.22 -15.41 -5.72
C VAL A 162 -4.13 -15.66 -6.93
N ALA A 163 -3.74 -16.58 -7.82
CA ALA A 163 -4.50 -16.85 -9.02
C ALA A 163 -5.75 -17.72 -8.75
N PHE A 164 -5.69 -18.58 -7.73
CA PHE A 164 -6.88 -19.25 -7.20
C PHE A 164 -7.93 -18.22 -6.75
N THR A 165 -7.52 -17.19 -6.01
CA THR A 165 -8.39 -16.07 -5.58
C THR A 165 -9.01 -15.35 -6.77
N LYS A 166 -8.21 -14.97 -7.76
CA LYS A 166 -8.70 -14.28 -8.97
C LYS A 166 -9.74 -15.12 -9.72
N THR A 167 -9.50 -16.42 -9.84
CA THR A 167 -10.45 -17.35 -10.47
C THR A 167 -11.75 -17.47 -9.66
N LEU A 168 -11.67 -17.65 -8.33
CA LEU A 168 -12.84 -17.70 -7.46
C LEU A 168 -13.68 -16.42 -7.54
N ALA A 169 -13.03 -15.25 -7.59
CA ALA A 169 -13.71 -13.97 -7.74
C ALA A 169 -14.55 -13.91 -9.02
N ARG A 170 -13.99 -14.38 -10.15
CA ARG A 170 -14.70 -14.45 -11.44
C ARG A 170 -15.86 -15.45 -11.41
N GLU A 171 -15.63 -16.66 -10.91
CA GLU A 171 -16.67 -17.69 -10.85
C GLU A 171 -17.79 -17.36 -9.86
N GLY A 172 -17.43 -16.66 -8.79
CA GLY A 172 -18.30 -16.29 -7.68
C GLY A 172 -19.15 -15.06 -7.91
N ALA A 173 -18.74 -14.16 -8.82
CA ALA A 173 -19.36 -12.85 -9.02
C ALA A 173 -20.89 -12.90 -9.15
N LYS A 174 -21.42 -13.78 -10.01
CA LYS A 174 -22.87 -13.93 -10.24
C LYS A 174 -23.65 -14.46 -9.02
N TYR A 175 -22.96 -14.96 -8.00
CA TYR A 175 -23.52 -15.48 -6.76
C TYR A 175 -23.22 -14.57 -5.57
N ASN A 176 -22.67 -13.36 -5.79
CA ASN A 176 -22.18 -12.48 -4.72
C ASN A 176 -21.20 -13.22 -3.77
N ILE A 177 -20.35 -14.06 -4.37
CA ILE A 177 -19.22 -14.67 -3.71
C ILE A 177 -17.98 -13.88 -4.11
N LYS A 178 -17.33 -13.25 -3.13
CA LYS A 178 -16.12 -12.46 -3.35
C LYS A 178 -14.91 -13.16 -2.75
N ALA A 179 -13.77 -13.04 -3.40
CA ALA A 179 -12.52 -13.63 -2.93
C ALA A 179 -11.38 -12.59 -2.97
N THR A 180 -10.62 -12.46 -1.88
CA THR A 180 -9.51 -11.50 -1.77
C THR A 180 -8.25 -12.21 -1.30
N ALA A 181 -7.09 -11.82 -1.84
CA ALA A 181 -5.81 -12.35 -1.41
C ALA A 181 -5.11 -11.31 -0.54
N ILE A 182 -4.55 -11.75 0.59
CA ILE A 182 -3.73 -10.90 1.46
C ILE A 182 -2.32 -11.46 1.60
N ALA A 183 -1.32 -10.59 1.53
CA ALA A 183 0.08 -10.85 1.82
C ALA A 183 0.41 -10.22 3.19
N PRO A 184 0.09 -10.91 4.31
CA PRO A 184 0.24 -10.30 5.61
C PRO A 184 1.70 -10.30 6.08
N MET A 185 2.07 -9.27 6.83
CA MET A 185 3.28 -9.25 7.65
C MET A 185 2.90 -9.11 9.13
N ALA A 186 3.09 -10.18 9.89
CA ALA A 186 2.81 -10.23 11.32
C ALA A 186 3.79 -11.15 12.04
N ALA A 187 3.99 -10.87 13.32
CA ALA A 187 4.68 -11.74 14.24
C ALA A 187 3.92 -13.06 14.35
N SER A 188 4.66 -14.15 14.24
CA SER A 188 4.20 -15.50 14.47
C SER A 188 5.32 -16.28 15.16
N ALA A 189 5.00 -17.45 15.71
CA ALA A 189 6.01 -18.38 16.20
C ALA A 189 7.13 -18.67 15.16
N MET A 190 6.85 -18.44 13.87
CA MET A 190 7.81 -18.61 12.77
C MET A 190 8.75 -17.41 12.57
N THR A 191 8.33 -16.19 12.89
CA THR A 191 9.16 -14.97 12.75
C THR A 191 9.88 -14.60 14.04
N GLU A 192 9.38 -15.07 15.19
CA GLU A 192 9.97 -14.86 16.53
C GLU A 192 11.40 -15.38 16.65
N THR A 193 11.78 -16.40 15.88
CA THR A 193 13.13 -16.99 15.90
C THR A 193 14.15 -16.24 15.03
N ILE A 194 13.71 -15.25 14.26
CA ILE A 194 14.52 -14.58 13.22
C ILE A 194 14.60 -13.07 13.46
N MET A 195 13.58 -12.44 14.04
CA MET A 195 13.50 -10.99 14.21
C MET A 195 13.78 -10.53 15.66
N PRO A 196 14.41 -9.36 15.87
CA PRO A 196 14.58 -8.78 17.20
C PRO A 196 13.24 -8.48 17.91
N PRO A 197 13.18 -8.57 19.25
CA PRO A 197 11.95 -8.32 20.03
C PRO A 197 11.27 -6.97 19.75
N GLU A 198 12.07 -5.92 19.51
CA GLU A 198 11.58 -4.57 19.21
C GLU A 198 10.82 -4.48 17.87
N MET A 199 11.22 -5.27 16.86
CA MET A 199 10.48 -5.35 15.59
C MET A 199 9.19 -6.16 15.77
N LEU A 200 9.26 -7.27 16.49
CA LEU A 200 8.10 -8.15 16.74
C LEU A 200 6.98 -7.41 17.47
N ALA A 201 7.32 -6.48 18.38
CA ALA A 201 6.36 -5.67 19.11
C ALA A 201 5.46 -4.81 18.20
N ASN A 202 5.92 -4.45 17.00
CA ASN A 202 5.16 -3.65 16.03
C ASN A 202 4.46 -4.50 14.95
N LEU A 203 4.73 -5.81 14.88
CA LEU A 203 4.12 -6.75 13.93
C LEU A 203 2.90 -7.46 14.51
N LYS A 204 2.07 -6.72 15.23
CA LYS A 204 0.89 -7.27 15.89
C LYS A 204 -0.13 -7.81 14.87
N PRO A 205 -0.62 -9.07 15.00
CA PRO A 205 -1.71 -9.61 14.18
C PRO A 205 -2.97 -8.73 14.11
N GLU A 206 -3.18 -7.91 15.14
CA GLU A 206 -4.25 -6.92 15.27
C GLU A 206 -4.20 -5.81 14.20
N PHE A 207 -3.08 -5.64 13.49
CA PHE A 207 -3.00 -4.74 12.33
C PHE A 207 -3.47 -5.36 11.01
N VAL A 208 -3.74 -6.67 10.98
CA VAL A 208 -4.21 -7.36 9.79
C VAL A 208 -5.70 -7.71 9.90
N ALA A 209 -6.16 -8.12 11.08
CA ALA A 209 -7.54 -8.53 11.31
C ALA A 209 -8.60 -7.49 10.89
N PRO A 210 -8.42 -6.18 11.15
CA PRO A 210 -9.37 -5.15 10.73
C PRO A 210 -9.58 -5.07 9.22
N PHE A 211 -8.53 -5.24 8.43
CA PHE A 211 -8.62 -5.28 6.97
C PHE A 211 -9.45 -6.48 6.51
N VAL A 212 -9.18 -7.66 7.07
CA VAL A 212 -9.91 -8.89 6.75
C VAL A 212 -11.39 -8.75 7.09
N ALA A 213 -11.73 -8.16 8.23
CA ALA A 213 -13.12 -7.84 8.55
C ALA A 213 -13.72 -6.83 7.55
N ALA A 214 -13.02 -5.73 7.23
CA ALA A 214 -13.52 -4.72 6.30
C ALA A 214 -13.89 -5.33 4.93
N VAL A 215 -13.00 -6.11 4.31
CA VAL A 215 -13.23 -6.67 2.96
C VAL A 215 -14.20 -7.86 2.92
N THR A 216 -14.56 -8.42 4.08
CA THR A 216 -15.53 -9.52 4.19
C THR A 216 -16.90 -9.06 4.70
N HIS A 217 -17.06 -7.80 5.09
CA HIS A 217 -18.37 -7.27 5.45
C HIS A 217 -19.28 -7.16 4.20
N PRO A 218 -20.61 -7.36 4.32
CA PRO A 218 -21.55 -7.14 3.20
C PRO A 218 -21.46 -5.74 2.60
N ASP A 219 -21.39 -4.73 3.46
CA ASP A 219 -21.21 -3.30 3.11
C ASP A 219 -19.73 -2.88 3.05
N GLY A 220 -18.83 -3.86 3.00
CA GLY A 220 -17.40 -3.64 2.84
C GLY A 220 -17.04 -3.14 1.44
N PRO A 221 -15.82 -2.60 1.26
CA PRO A 221 -15.37 -2.08 -0.01
C PRO A 221 -15.14 -3.20 -1.04
N GLU A 222 -15.06 -2.84 -2.32
CA GLU A 222 -14.85 -3.81 -3.40
C GLU A 222 -13.39 -4.29 -3.46
N ALA A 223 -13.16 -5.49 -2.92
CA ALA A 223 -11.85 -6.15 -2.82
C ALA A 223 -11.76 -7.47 -3.62
N SER A 224 -12.80 -7.85 -4.37
CA SER A 224 -12.87 -9.15 -5.05
C SER A 224 -11.84 -9.23 -6.19
N GLY A 225 -11.06 -10.30 -6.22
CA GLY A 225 -10.00 -10.54 -7.22
C GLY A 225 -8.72 -9.73 -7.00
N LYS A 226 -8.68 -8.89 -5.97
CA LYS A 226 -7.55 -8.02 -5.63
C LYS A 226 -6.58 -8.67 -4.64
N VAL A 227 -5.36 -8.12 -4.61
CA VAL A 227 -4.25 -8.57 -3.75
C VAL A 227 -3.82 -7.39 -2.90
N PHE A 228 -3.62 -7.60 -1.60
CA PHE A 228 -3.23 -6.55 -0.67
C PHE A 228 -2.04 -6.97 0.19
N GLU A 229 -1.09 -6.07 0.36
CA GLU A 229 -0.07 -6.17 1.40
C GLU A 229 -0.59 -5.48 2.66
N VAL A 230 -0.52 -6.19 3.79
CA VAL A 230 -1.17 -5.75 5.04
C VAL A 230 -0.29 -6.13 6.23
N GLY A 231 0.09 -5.18 7.08
CA GLY A 231 0.88 -5.50 8.28
C GLY A 231 1.42 -4.25 8.91
N ALA A 232 1.89 -4.31 10.16
CA ALA A 232 2.54 -3.17 10.81
C ALA A 232 1.74 -1.84 10.81
N GLY A 233 0.41 -1.88 10.63
CA GLY A 233 -0.43 -0.71 10.42
C GLY A 233 -0.43 -0.14 8.99
N PHE A 234 0.35 -0.68 8.04
CA PHE A 234 0.32 -0.28 6.63
C PHE A 234 -0.54 -1.22 5.78
N ILE A 235 -1.27 -0.64 4.81
CA ILE A 235 -2.14 -1.35 3.86
C ILE A 235 -1.98 -0.77 2.46
N ALA A 236 -1.71 -1.61 1.47
CA ALA A 236 -1.65 -1.20 0.06
C ALA A 236 -2.20 -2.28 -0.90
N GLU A 237 -2.89 -1.85 -1.96
CA GLU A 237 -3.26 -2.73 -3.07
C GLU A 237 -2.06 -3.04 -3.97
N GLY A 238 -1.94 -4.29 -4.42
CA GLY A 238 -1.02 -4.72 -5.47
C GLY A 238 -1.76 -5.08 -6.77
N ARG A 239 -1.23 -4.63 -7.91
CA ARG A 239 -1.73 -4.96 -9.26
C ARG A 239 -0.61 -5.37 -10.20
N TRP A 240 -0.98 -6.00 -11.32
CA TRP A 240 -0.05 -6.28 -12.40
C TRP A 240 0.19 -5.01 -13.23
N GLU A 241 1.46 -4.70 -13.47
CA GLU A 241 1.90 -3.71 -14.43
C GLU A 241 2.63 -4.44 -15.57
N ARG A 242 2.24 -4.14 -16.80
CA ARG A 242 2.81 -4.75 -18.00
C ARG A 242 3.40 -3.67 -18.87
N SER A 243 4.69 -3.82 -19.19
CA SER A 243 5.36 -2.97 -20.19
C SER A 243 4.56 -2.95 -21.50
N ARG A 244 4.75 -1.90 -22.31
CA ARG A 244 4.12 -1.85 -23.64
C ARG A 244 4.55 -3.02 -24.51
N GLY A 245 5.77 -3.49 -24.30
CA GLY A 245 6.37 -4.61 -25.01
C GLY A 245 6.82 -4.25 -26.41
N ALA A 246 7.60 -5.17 -26.98
CA ALA A 246 8.09 -5.07 -28.34
C ALA A 246 7.22 -5.89 -29.30
N ILE A 247 6.95 -5.32 -30.48
CA ILE A 247 6.35 -6.05 -31.61
C ILE A 247 7.47 -6.49 -32.55
N PHE A 248 7.36 -7.71 -33.05
CA PHE A 248 8.28 -8.41 -33.94
C PHE A 248 7.51 -8.88 -35.16
N LYS A 249 8.15 -8.79 -36.33
CA LYS A 249 7.61 -9.38 -37.54
C LYS A 249 7.47 -10.89 -37.39
N THR A 250 6.29 -11.45 -37.62
CA THR A 250 6.00 -12.88 -37.50
C THR A 250 6.46 -13.66 -38.74
N ASP A 251 7.77 -13.72 -38.97
CA ASP A 251 8.41 -14.51 -40.02
C ASP A 251 9.75 -15.10 -39.55
N ALA A 252 10.57 -15.61 -40.48
CA ALA A 252 11.85 -16.22 -40.16
C ALA A 252 12.88 -15.25 -39.54
N SER A 253 12.68 -13.93 -39.64
CA SER A 253 13.54 -12.96 -38.98
C SER A 253 13.28 -12.85 -37.47
N PHE A 254 12.17 -13.41 -36.96
CA PHE A 254 11.93 -13.45 -35.51
C PHE A 254 12.78 -14.55 -34.87
N THR A 255 13.96 -14.16 -34.39
CA THR A 255 14.96 -15.04 -33.80
C THR A 255 15.27 -14.60 -32.36
N PRO A 256 15.95 -15.45 -31.55
CA PRO A 256 16.49 -15.00 -30.27
C PRO A 256 17.40 -13.75 -30.39
N SER A 257 18.13 -13.63 -31.50
CA SER A 257 18.96 -12.45 -31.79
C SER A 257 18.13 -11.19 -31.99
N ALA A 258 16.93 -11.30 -32.54
CA ALA A 258 15.99 -10.18 -32.65
C ALA A 258 15.42 -9.74 -31.31
N VAL A 259 15.10 -10.71 -30.43
CA VAL A 259 14.67 -10.41 -29.06
C VAL A 259 15.74 -9.63 -28.32
N LYS A 260 17.01 -10.06 -28.41
CA LYS A 260 18.15 -9.31 -27.85
C LYS A 260 18.25 -7.89 -28.40
N ALA A 261 18.12 -7.72 -29.72
CA ALA A 261 18.22 -6.41 -30.36
C ALA A 261 17.12 -5.42 -29.92
N LYS A 262 15.94 -5.95 -29.55
CA LYS A 262 14.79 -5.16 -29.07
C LYS A 262 14.56 -5.29 -27.56
N TRP A 263 15.53 -5.77 -26.79
CA TRP A 263 15.35 -6.08 -25.38
C TRP A 263 14.90 -4.86 -24.56
N GLY A 264 15.53 -3.70 -24.78
CA GLY A 264 15.16 -2.46 -24.10
C GLY A 264 13.70 -2.04 -24.33
N GLU A 265 13.16 -2.18 -25.54
CA GLU A 265 11.74 -1.89 -25.85
C GLU A 265 10.80 -2.89 -25.17
N LEU A 266 11.20 -4.16 -25.09
CA LEU A 266 10.42 -5.24 -24.48
C LEU A 266 10.25 -5.04 -22.97
N THR A 267 11.26 -4.48 -22.31
CA THR A 267 11.31 -4.28 -20.85
C THR A 267 11.04 -2.83 -20.41
N ASP A 268 10.60 -1.97 -21.33
CA ASP A 268 10.33 -0.56 -21.03
C ASP A 268 8.95 -0.35 -20.37
N PHE A 269 8.95 0.28 -19.19
CA PHE A 269 7.77 0.57 -18.38
C PHE A 269 7.31 2.04 -18.45
N GLU A 270 7.94 2.92 -19.23
CA GLU A 270 7.54 4.34 -19.32
C GLU A 270 6.08 4.52 -19.76
N ASN A 271 5.58 3.61 -20.61
CA ASN A 271 4.20 3.61 -21.12
C ASN A 271 3.49 2.29 -20.81
N SER A 272 3.56 1.87 -19.55
CA SER A 272 2.98 0.60 -19.09
C SER A 272 1.45 0.57 -19.14
N THR A 273 0.91 -0.65 -19.06
CA THR A 273 -0.52 -0.95 -19.00
C THR A 273 -0.83 -1.75 -17.73
N PHE A 274 -2.07 -1.72 -17.27
CA PHE A 274 -2.50 -2.38 -16.03
C PHE A 274 -3.64 -3.38 -16.29
N PRO A 275 -3.37 -4.46 -17.03
CA PRO A 275 -4.39 -5.44 -17.39
C PRO A 275 -4.98 -6.13 -16.16
N ASN A 276 -6.30 -6.27 -16.15
CA ASN A 276 -7.05 -7.03 -15.17
C ASN A 276 -7.50 -8.39 -15.74
N ASP A 277 -7.67 -8.48 -17.06
CA ASP A 277 -8.14 -9.66 -17.77
C ASP A 277 -7.32 -9.93 -19.04
N MET A 278 -7.40 -11.16 -19.55
CA MET A 278 -6.76 -11.54 -20.82
C MET A 278 -7.32 -10.75 -22.01
N SER A 279 -8.59 -10.35 -21.94
CA SER A 279 -9.27 -9.55 -22.98
C SER A 279 -8.80 -8.10 -23.06
N ASP A 280 -8.03 -7.59 -22.09
CA ASP A 280 -7.46 -6.23 -22.10
C ASP A 280 -6.32 -6.08 -23.12
N PHE A 281 -5.89 -7.17 -23.78
CA PHE A 281 -4.87 -7.14 -24.82
C PHE A 281 -5.49 -7.22 -26.23
N ASP A 282 -5.17 -6.24 -27.08
CA ASP A 282 -5.56 -6.24 -28.50
C ASP A 282 -4.71 -7.23 -29.31
N ALA A 283 -5.09 -8.50 -29.19
CA ALA A 283 -4.51 -9.63 -29.90
C ALA A 283 -4.41 -9.41 -31.41
N LYS A 284 -5.55 -9.05 -32.01
CA LYS A 284 -5.73 -8.99 -33.46
C LYS A 284 -4.97 -7.82 -34.05
N GLY A 285 -5.16 -6.62 -33.49
CA GLY A 285 -4.46 -5.43 -33.98
C GLY A 285 -2.95 -5.51 -33.79
N THR A 286 -2.48 -6.19 -32.73
CA THR A 286 -1.04 -6.42 -32.53
C THR A 286 -0.47 -7.38 -33.58
N LEU A 287 -1.17 -8.48 -33.88
CA LEU A 287 -0.75 -9.42 -34.92
C LEU A 287 -0.76 -8.77 -36.32
N GLU A 288 -1.79 -7.98 -36.64
CA GLU A 288 -1.86 -7.23 -37.90
C GLU A 288 -0.70 -6.25 -38.06
N LYS A 289 -0.31 -5.56 -36.97
CA LYS A 289 0.88 -4.70 -36.95
C LYS A 289 2.14 -5.52 -37.17
N ALA A 290 2.31 -6.63 -36.44
CA ALA A 290 3.45 -7.53 -36.53
C ALA A 290 3.67 -8.02 -37.98
N MET A 291 2.62 -8.46 -38.66
CA MET A 291 2.72 -8.93 -40.06
C MET A 291 3.24 -7.85 -41.02
N LYS A 292 2.88 -6.58 -40.78
CA LYS A 292 3.25 -5.43 -41.62
C LYS A 292 4.62 -4.83 -41.30
N MET A 293 5.27 -5.26 -40.22
CA MET A 293 6.60 -4.75 -39.86
C MET A 293 7.66 -5.09 -40.92
N PRO A 294 8.76 -4.30 -41.01
CA PRO A 294 9.95 -4.72 -41.74
C PRO A 294 10.62 -5.92 -41.06
N SER A 295 11.59 -6.54 -41.73
CA SER A 295 12.40 -7.62 -41.15
C SER A 295 12.98 -7.21 -39.79
N ASN A 296 12.98 -8.13 -38.82
CA ASN A 296 13.41 -7.82 -37.47
C ASN A 296 14.93 -7.53 -37.43
N PRO A 297 15.37 -6.48 -36.71
CA PRO A 297 16.79 -6.24 -36.49
C PRO A 297 17.41 -7.41 -35.74
N GLN A 298 18.65 -7.77 -36.08
CA GLN A 298 19.37 -8.87 -35.44
C GLN A 298 20.52 -8.31 -34.60
N SER A 299 20.76 -8.88 -33.43
CA SER A 299 21.97 -8.61 -32.67
C SER A 299 23.19 -9.33 -33.28
N ASN A 300 24.38 -8.79 -33.01
CA ASN A 300 25.67 -9.38 -33.39
C ASN A 300 26.56 -9.46 -32.13
N PRO A 301 27.14 -10.63 -31.78
CA PRO A 301 27.00 -11.93 -32.46
C PRO A 301 25.57 -12.50 -32.38
N GLU A 302 25.26 -13.41 -33.32
CA GLU A 302 24.02 -14.18 -33.32
C GLU A 302 23.91 -15.01 -32.02
N VAL A 303 22.70 -15.08 -31.47
CA VAL A 303 22.39 -15.95 -30.33
C VAL A 303 22.31 -17.42 -30.80
N ARG A 304 23.26 -18.23 -30.32
CA ARG A 304 23.42 -19.65 -30.64
C ARG A 304 23.53 -20.52 -29.37
N PHE A 305 23.43 -21.83 -29.55
CA PHE A 305 23.47 -22.83 -28.46
C PHE A 305 24.45 -23.98 -28.75
N ASP A 306 25.51 -23.68 -29.52
CA ASP A 306 26.52 -24.67 -29.89
C ASP A 306 27.12 -25.33 -28.65
N ASN A 307 27.23 -26.66 -28.67
CA ASN A 307 27.71 -27.48 -27.56
C ASN A 307 26.88 -27.43 -26.28
N GLN A 308 25.74 -26.73 -26.27
CA GLN A 308 24.82 -26.73 -25.15
C GLN A 308 23.81 -27.86 -25.26
N THR A 309 23.30 -28.31 -24.12
CA THR A 309 22.29 -29.38 -24.04
C THR A 309 21.05 -28.81 -23.37
N VAL A 310 19.92 -28.92 -24.06
CA VAL A 310 18.64 -28.39 -23.62
C VAL A 310 17.66 -29.53 -23.37
N ILE A 311 17.01 -29.52 -22.22
CA ILE A 311 15.86 -30.38 -21.92
C ILE A 311 14.59 -29.56 -22.14
N ILE A 312 13.65 -30.10 -22.92
CA ILE A 312 12.36 -29.48 -23.18
C ILE A 312 11.27 -30.50 -22.83
N THR A 313 10.43 -30.17 -21.85
CA THR A 313 9.35 -31.06 -21.42
C THR A 313 8.04 -30.76 -22.15
N GLY A 314 7.25 -31.80 -22.44
CA GLY A 314 6.07 -31.69 -23.29
C GLY A 314 6.41 -31.22 -24.71
N ALA A 315 7.50 -31.75 -25.26
CA ALA A 315 8.08 -31.34 -26.52
C ALA A 315 7.61 -32.15 -27.73
N GLY A 316 6.72 -33.13 -27.53
CA GLY A 316 6.19 -33.96 -28.61
C GLY A 316 5.24 -33.23 -29.56
N ALA A 317 4.69 -32.08 -29.16
CA ALA A 317 3.79 -31.27 -29.98
C ALA A 317 3.78 -29.78 -29.57
N GLY A 318 3.04 -28.95 -30.32
CA GLY A 318 2.72 -27.57 -29.97
C GLY A 318 3.95 -26.69 -29.65
N LEU A 319 3.86 -25.94 -28.54
CA LEU A 319 4.94 -25.05 -28.05
C LEU A 319 6.27 -25.78 -27.86
N GLY A 320 6.26 -26.91 -27.15
CA GLY A 320 7.49 -27.64 -26.86
C GLY A 320 8.18 -28.17 -28.11
N ARG A 321 7.41 -28.64 -29.12
CA ARG A 321 7.95 -29.01 -30.43
C ARG A 321 8.60 -27.83 -31.14
N ALA A 322 7.93 -26.67 -31.17
CA ALA A 322 8.49 -25.46 -31.80
C ALA A 322 9.79 -25.01 -31.12
N TYR A 323 9.86 -25.09 -29.79
CA TYR A 323 11.09 -24.83 -29.03
C TYR A 323 12.18 -25.82 -29.44
N ALA A 324 11.89 -27.13 -29.45
CA ALA A 324 12.85 -28.18 -29.78
C ALA A 324 13.46 -28.01 -31.18
N LEU A 325 12.62 -27.71 -32.17
CA LEU A 325 13.08 -27.44 -33.54
C LEU A 325 13.95 -26.18 -33.63
N MET A 326 13.60 -25.11 -32.89
CA MET A 326 14.43 -23.91 -32.84
C MET A 326 15.82 -24.19 -32.24
N TYR A 327 15.89 -24.83 -31.07
CA TYR A 327 17.18 -25.16 -30.44
C TYR A 327 18.03 -26.08 -31.31
N GLY A 328 17.41 -27.06 -31.97
CA GLY A 328 18.10 -27.95 -32.91
C GLY A 328 18.73 -27.19 -34.08
N ARG A 329 18.01 -26.23 -34.67
CA ARG A 329 18.55 -25.35 -35.74
C ARG A 329 19.68 -24.44 -35.25
N LEU A 330 19.66 -24.04 -33.98
CA LEU A 330 20.64 -23.13 -33.37
C LEU A 330 21.82 -23.86 -32.71
N GLY A 331 21.99 -25.15 -32.96
CA GLY A 331 23.21 -25.92 -32.62
C GLY A 331 23.17 -26.70 -31.29
N ALA A 332 22.04 -26.71 -30.58
CA ALA A 332 21.93 -27.43 -29.31
C ALA A 332 21.80 -28.96 -29.49
N ASN A 333 22.24 -29.70 -28.49
CA ASN A 333 21.77 -31.07 -28.24
C ASN A 333 20.39 -30.99 -27.56
N VAL A 334 19.35 -31.54 -28.19
CA VAL A 334 17.97 -31.40 -27.72
C VAL A 334 17.44 -32.69 -27.11
N VAL A 335 17.08 -32.66 -25.84
CA VAL A 335 16.34 -33.73 -25.17
C VAL A 335 14.86 -33.42 -25.27
N VAL A 336 14.15 -34.23 -26.05
CA VAL A 336 12.72 -34.10 -26.34
C VAL A 336 11.97 -35.01 -25.36
N ASN A 337 11.41 -34.44 -24.30
CA ASN A 337 10.57 -35.19 -23.37
C ASN A 337 9.10 -35.07 -23.73
N ASP A 338 8.40 -36.20 -23.78
CA ASP A 338 6.94 -36.29 -23.82
C ASP A 338 6.50 -37.54 -23.05
N VAL A 339 5.24 -37.61 -22.62
CA VAL A 339 4.71 -38.83 -22.00
C VAL A 339 4.43 -39.92 -23.03
N LYS A 340 4.23 -39.54 -24.31
CA LYS A 340 4.04 -40.46 -25.42
C LYS A 340 5.35 -40.66 -26.18
N GLU A 341 5.83 -41.89 -26.22
CA GLU A 341 7.08 -42.26 -26.89
C GLU A 341 7.06 -41.88 -28.37
N GLU A 342 5.98 -42.19 -29.09
CA GLU A 342 5.79 -41.87 -30.50
C GLU A 342 5.97 -40.37 -30.80
N ASN A 343 5.47 -39.50 -29.92
CA ASN A 343 5.54 -38.05 -30.10
C ASN A 343 6.96 -37.54 -29.87
N ALA A 344 7.61 -37.99 -28.79
CA ALA A 344 8.99 -37.62 -28.50
C ALA A 344 9.94 -38.08 -29.61
N ALA A 345 9.78 -39.33 -30.07
CA ALA A 345 10.58 -39.92 -31.15
C ALA A 345 10.40 -39.15 -32.47
N ALA A 346 9.17 -38.83 -32.86
CA ALA A 346 8.89 -38.10 -34.09
C ALA A 346 9.60 -36.74 -34.14
N VAL A 347 9.53 -35.95 -33.06
CA VAL A 347 10.19 -34.64 -33.01
C VAL A 347 11.72 -34.77 -32.98
N ALA A 348 12.26 -35.76 -32.26
CA ALA A 348 13.70 -36.01 -32.26
C ALA A 348 14.20 -36.41 -33.67
N GLU A 349 13.46 -37.25 -34.39
CA GLU A 349 13.78 -37.60 -35.78
C GLU A 349 13.75 -36.40 -36.72
N GLU A 350 12.78 -35.49 -36.57
CA GLU A 350 12.74 -34.26 -37.37
C GLU A 350 14.00 -33.41 -37.17
N ILE A 351 14.46 -33.25 -35.92
CA ILE A 351 15.68 -32.51 -35.59
C ILE A 351 16.90 -33.19 -36.23
N ILE A 352 17.00 -34.52 -36.12
CA ILE A 352 18.12 -35.31 -36.69
C ILE A 352 18.13 -35.23 -38.22
N LYS A 353 16.97 -35.34 -38.88
CA LYS A 353 16.82 -35.20 -40.34
C LYS A 353 17.20 -33.80 -40.82
N ALA A 354 16.99 -32.77 -39.99
CA ALA A 354 17.43 -31.40 -40.24
C ALA A 354 18.92 -31.13 -39.91
N GLY A 355 19.69 -32.17 -39.53
CA GLY A 355 21.12 -32.06 -39.22
C GLY A 355 21.45 -31.71 -37.77
N GLY A 356 20.46 -31.61 -36.89
CA GLY A 356 20.64 -31.37 -35.45
C GLY A 356 20.92 -32.66 -34.66
N ARG A 357 21.07 -32.51 -33.34
CA ARG A 357 21.28 -33.63 -32.40
C ARG A 357 20.11 -33.69 -31.43
N ALA A 358 19.45 -34.84 -31.32
CA ALA A 358 18.32 -35.00 -30.42
C ALA A 358 18.29 -36.37 -29.72
N LEU A 359 17.62 -36.42 -28.57
CA LEU A 359 17.32 -37.63 -27.79
C LEU A 359 15.85 -37.61 -27.36
N PRO A 360 15.01 -38.57 -27.77
CA PRO A 360 13.67 -38.72 -27.23
C PRO A 360 13.71 -39.36 -25.85
N VAL A 361 12.91 -38.85 -24.90
CA VAL A 361 12.75 -39.42 -23.56
C VAL A 361 11.27 -39.50 -23.19
N ALA A 362 10.74 -40.71 -23.17
CA ALA A 362 9.33 -40.99 -22.90
C ALA A 362 9.08 -41.26 -21.41
N CYS A 363 8.72 -40.23 -20.65
CA CYS A 363 8.35 -40.39 -19.24
C CYS A 363 7.57 -39.18 -18.69
N SER A 364 7.00 -39.34 -17.49
CA SER A 364 6.38 -38.24 -16.76
C SER A 364 7.42 -37.20 -16.34
N VAL A 365 7.03 -35.93 -16.31
CA VAL A 365 7.86 -34.85 -15.75
C VAL A 365 8.04 -34.96 -14.22
N GLU A 366 7.23 -35.77 -13.55
CA GLU A 366 7.47 -36.14 -12.16
C GLU A 366 8.73 -37.00 -12.00
N ASP A 367 9.16 -37.68 -13.07
CA ASP A 367 10.38 -38.46 -13.13
C ASP A 367 11.55 -37.63 -13.68
N GLY A 368 11.64 -36.36 -13.30
CA GLY A 368 12.66 -35.43 -13.82
C GLY A 368 14.11 -35.94 -13.74
N HIS A 369 14.43 -36.80 -12.76
CA HIS A 369 15.73 -37.46 -12.66
C HIS A 369 16.02 -38.41 -13.83
N VAL A 370 15.03 -39.13 -14.36
CA VAL A 370 15.16 -39.99 -15.55
C VAL A 370 15.51 -39.14 -16.77
N ILE A 371 14.83 -38.00 -16.95
CA ILE A 371 15.07 -37.08 -18.06
C ILE A 371 16.49 -36.52 -18.02
N VAL A 372 16.94 -36.07 -16.84
CA VAL A 372 18.27 -35.50 -16.65
C VAL A 372 19.37 -36.54 -16.80
N ASN A 373 19.19 -37.75 -16.24
CA ASN A 373 20.17 -38.82 -16.37
C ASN A 373 20.35 -39.24 -17.84
N ALA A 374 19.25 -39.42 -18.58
CA ALA A 374 19.31 -39.73 -20.01
C ALA A 374 20.06 -38.65 -20.81
N ALA A 375 19.86 -37.37 -20.47
CA ALA A 375 20.57 -36.26 -21.07
C ALA A 375 22.09 -36.32 -20.80
N ILE A 376 22.48 -36.58 -19.55
CA ILE A 376 23.88 -36.69 -19.14
C ILE A 376 24.55 -37.91 -19.78
N GLU A 377 23.90 -39.06 -19.80
CA GLU A 377 24.41 -40.29 -20.41
C GLU A 377 24.68 -40.10 -21.92
N LYS A 378 23.80 -39.37 -22.62
CA LYS A 378 23.91 -39.16 -24.06
C LYS A 378 24.85 -38.02 -24.45
N PHE A 379 24.79 -36.89 -23.74
CA PHE A 379 25.42 -35.63 -24.13
C PHE A 379 26.43 -35.09 -23.11
N GLY A 380 26.66 -35.80 -22.01
CA GLY A 380 27.67 -35.50 -20.99
C GLY A 380 27.25 -34.47 -19.93
N THR A 381 26.35 -33.54 -20.25
CA THR A 381 25.83 -32.54 -19.29
C THR A 381 24.50 -31.94 -19.77
N VAL A 382 23.90 -31.08 -18.93
CA VAL A 382 22.72 -30.26 -19.22
C VAL A 382 23.05 -28.81 -18.94
N HIS A 383 22.59 -27.91 -19.81
CA HIS A 383 22.81 -26.47 -19.69
C HIS A 383 21.51 -25.68 -19.50
N ILE A 384 20.42 -26.15 -20.14
CA ILE A 384 19.15 -25.44 -20.21
C ILE A 384 17.99 -26.39 -19.87
N LEU A 385 17.03 -25.91 -19.07
CA LEU A 385 15.75 -26.55 -18.84
C LEU A 385 14.60 -25.64 -19.28
N ILE A 386 13.80 -26.12 -20.22
CA ILE A 386 12.52 -25.52 -20.62
C ILE A 386 11.39 -26.37 -20.05
N ALA A 387 10.85 -25.95 -18.91
CA ALA A 387 9.74 -26.63 -18.23
C ALA A 387 8.40 -26.18 -18.83
N ASN A 388 7.90 -26.96 -19.80
CA ASN A 388 6.75 -26.63 -20.63
C ASN A 388 5.60 -27.66 -20.57
N ALA A 389 5.84 -28.88 -20.08
CA ALA A 389 4.80 -29.91 -20.00
C ALA A 389 3.51 -29.44 -19.31
N GLY A 390 2.38 -29.95 -19.80
CA GLY A 390 1.08 -29.52 -19.31
C GLY A 390 -0.09 -30.35 -19.80
N ILE A 391 -1.20 -30.25 -19.07
CA ILE A 391 -2.50 -30.85 -19.38
C ILE A 391 -3.62 -29.86 -19.04
N LEU A 392 -4.81 -30.06 -19.62
CA LEU A 392 -6.02 -29.32 -19.22
C LEU A 392 -7.06 -30.27 -18.62
N ARG A 393 -7.71 -29.80 -17.55
CA ARG A 393 -8.88 -30.43 -16.90
C ARG A 393 -9.84 -29.31 -16.51
N ASP A 394 -10.32 -28.60 -17.52
CA ASP A 394 -11.13 -27.40 -17.35
C ASP A 394 -12.52 -27.76 -16.85
N ARG A 395 -12.88 -27.16 -15.72
CA ARG A 395 -14.18 -27.34 -15.09
C ARG A 395 -14.54 -26.14 -14.24
N SER A 396 -15.80 -25.71 -14.29
CA SER A 396 -16.31 -24.78 -13.27
C SER A 396 -15.97 -25.29 -11.87
N PHE A 397 -15.62 -24.40 -10.95
CA PHE A 397 -15.16 -24.76 -9.62
C PHE A 397 -16.15 -25.64 -8.86
N THR A 398 -17.46 -25.50 -9.13
CA THR A 398 -18.49 -26.40 -8.60
C THR A 398 -18.34 -27.85 -9.05
N ALA A 399 -18.02 -28.09 -10.31
CA ALA A 399 -18.00 -29.43 -10.87
C ALA A 399 -16.59 -30.01 -10.98
N MET A 400 -15.54 -29.21 -10.74
CA MET A 400 -14.16 -29.66 -10.62
C MET A 400 -14.02 -30.71 -9.51
N THR A 401 -13.51 -31.88 -9.86
CA THR A 401 -13.21 -32.95 -8.90
C THR A 401 -11.84 -32.76 -8.28
N GLU A 402 -11.61 -33.44 -7.16
CA GLU A 402 -10.30 -33.50 -6.51
C GLU A 402 -9.24 -34.14 -7.41
N GLN A 403 -9.60 -35.19 -8.15
CA GLN A 403 -8.70 -35.86 -9.10
C GLN A 403 -8.25 -34.94 -10.24
N GLU A 404 -9.16 -34.11 -10.77
CA GLU A 404 -8.83 -33.11 -11.79
C GLU A 404 -7.94 -31.98 -11.25
N TRP A 405 -8.13 -31.60 -9.99
CA TRP A 405 -7.23 -30.67 -9.31
C TRP A 405 -5.83 -31.28 -9.17
N ASP A 406 -5.75 -32.49 -8.61
CA ASP A 406 -4.47 -33.15 -8.32
C ASP A 406 -3.67 -33.44 -9.59
N ALA A 407 -4.32 -33.92 -10.65
CA ALA A 407 -3.64 -34.20 -11.92
C ALA A 407 -2.99 -32.95 -12.51
N VAL A 408 -3.67 -31.80 -12.48
CA VAL A 408 -3.14 -30.53 -12.99
C VAL A 408 -2.00 -30.02 -12.12
N ILE A 409 -2.13 -30.06 -10.79
CA ILE A 409 -1.06 -29.66 -9.86
C ILE A 409 0.17 -30.56 -10.01
N ALA A 410 -0.02 -31.88 -10.15
CA ALA A 410 1.05 -32.86 -10.31
C ALA A 410 1.87 -32.61 -11.58
N VAL A 411 1.22 -32.49 -12.75
CA VAL A 411 1.94 -32.28 -14.02
C VAL A 411 2.60 -30.91 -14.08
N HIS A 412 1.86 -29.85 -13.75
CA HIS A 412 2.35 -28.49 -13.95
C HIS A 412 3.31 -28.05 -12.85
N LEU A 413 2.86 -28.08 -11.61
CA LEU A 413 3.60 -27.45 -10.51
C LEU A 413 4.65 -28.41 -9.94
N ARG A 414 4.23 -29.63 -9.58
CA ARG A 414 5.14 -30.64 -9.03
C ARG A 414 6.12 -31.15 -10.10
N GLY A 415 5.68 -31.41 -11.32
CA GLY A 415 6.53 -31.80 -12.44
C GLY A 415 7.62 -30.78 -12.77
N THR A 416 7.27 -29.48 -12.80
CA THR A 416 8.25 -28.39 -12.95
C THR A 416 9.27 -28.42 -11.81
N TYR A 417 8.81 -28.54 -10.56
CA TYR A 417 9.71 -28.69 -9.40
C TYR A 417 10.65 -29.88 -9.56
N LYS A 418 10.15 -31.07 -9.91
CA LYS A 418 10.94 -32.30 -10.05
C LYS A 418 12.02 -32.17 -11.14
N CYS A 419 11.68 -31.55 -12.26
CA CYS A 419 12.64 -31.26 -13.33
C CYS A 419 13.70 -30.25 -12.87
N CYS A 420 13.29 -29.13 -12.26
CA CYS A 420 14.22 -28.13 -11.71
C CYS A 420 15.15 -28.75 -10.66
N LYS A 421 14.60 -29.59 -9.76
CA LYS A 421 15.34 -30.29 -8.71
C LYS A 421 16.41 -31.22 -9.29
N ALA A 422 16.10 -31.90 -10.39
CA ALA A 422 17.02 -32.82 -11.05
C ALA A 422 18.19 -32.12 -11.75
N VAL A 423 17.96 -30.98 -12.44
CA VAL A 423 19.04 -30.23 -13.11
C VAL A 423 19.90 -29.41 -12.14
N TRP A 424 19.37 -29.07 -10.97
CA TRP A 424 20.01 -28.13 -10.04
C TRP A 424 21.44 -28.52 -9.61
N PRO A 425 21.75 -29.77 -9.22
CA PRO A 425 23.11 -30.16 -8.87
C PRO A 425 24.10 -30.03 -10.03
N VAL A 426 23.64 -30.30 -11.26
CA VAL A 426 24.45 -30.15 -12.49
C VAL A 426 24.82 -28.67 -12.68
N PHE A 427 23.80 -27.81 -12.67
CA PHE A 427 23.96 -26.37 -12.86
C PHE A 427 24.84 -25.74 -11.77
N GLN A 428 24.65 -26.13 -10.51
CA GLN A 428 25.47 -25.65 -9.39
C GLN A 428 26.94 -26.05 -9.53
N LYS A 429 27.21 -27.28 -9.99
CA LYS A 429 28.57 -27.80 -10.16
C LYS A 429 29.30 -27.06 -11.29
N GLN A 430 28.64 -26.85 -12.43
CA GLN A 430 29.25 -26.22 -13.60
C GLN A 430 29.22 -24.68 -13.56
N LYS A 431 28.53 -24.07 -12.58
CA LYS A 431 28.39 -22.61 -12.46
C LYS A 431 27.75 -21.97 -13.70
N TYR A 432 26.79 -22.68 -14.28
CA TYR A 432 25.99 -22.22 -15.40
C TYR A 432 24.68 -22.99 -15.44
N GLY A 433 23.57 -22.28 -15.61
CA GLY A 433 22.27 -22.87 -15.87
C GLY A 433 21.27 -21.84 -16.35
N ARG A 434 20.34 -22.27 -17.20
CA ARG A 434 19.23 -21.44 -17.65
C ARG A 434 17.93 -22.22 -17.52
N ILE A 435 16.97 -21.64 -16.81
CA ILE A 435 15.65 -22.24 -16.60
C ILE A 435 14.61 -21.30 -17.18
N VAL A 436 13.77 -21.80 -18.08
CA VAL A 436 12.56 -21.10 -18.50
C VAL A 436 11.36 -21.96 -18.13
N THR A 437 10.48 -21.41 -17.31
CA THR A 437 9.25 -22.10 -16.88
C THR A 437 8.03 -21.51 -17.58
N THR A 438 7.00 -22.34 -17.74
CA THR A 438 5.79 -21.96 -18.47
C THR A 438 4.62 -21.72 -17.52
N CYS A 439 4.33 -20.45 -17.24
CA CYS A 439 3.10 -19.97 -16.60
C CYS A 439 1.96 -19.95 -17.65
N SER A 440 1.07 -18.96 -17.57
CA SER A 440 -0.02 -18.63 -18.50
C SER A 440 -0.63 -17.30 -18.07
N GLN A 441 -1.26 -16.57 -18.99
CA GLN A 441 -2.10 -15.42 -18.63
C GLN A 441 -3.23 -15.81 -17.65
N VAL A 442 -3.72 -17.06 -17.69
CA VAL A 442 -4.66 -17.62 -16.71
C VAL A 442 -4.07 -17.71 -15.30
N GLY A 443 -2.75 -17.94 -15.18
CA GLY A 443 -2.02 -17.89 -13.92
C GLY A 443 -1.76 -16.46 -13.41
N ILE A 444 -1.83 -15.46 -14.29
CA ILE A 444 -1.64 -14.04 -13.94
C ILE A 444 -2.99 -13.42 -13.51
N TYR A 445 -4.02 -13.58 -14.34
CA TYR A 445 -5.29 -12.86 -14.22
C TYR A 445 -6.45 -13.68 -13.66
N GLY A 446 -6.27 -15.00 -13.52
CA GLY A 446 -7.36 -15.94 -13.22
C GLY A 446 -8.31 -16.13 -14.40
N ASN A 447 -9.01 -17.27 -14.47
CA ASN A 447 -10.01 -17.50 -15.51
C ASN A 447 -11.13 -18.42 -15.03
N PHE A 448 -12.37 -18.14 -15.45
CA PHE A 448 -13.53 -18.96 -15.10
C PHE A 448 -13.31 -20.41 -15.56
N GLY A 449 -13.56 -21.38 -14.67
CA GLY A 449 -13.48 -22.80 -14.99
C GLY A 449 -12.07 -23.39 -15.01
N GLN A 450 -11.08 -22.64 -14.52
CA GLN A 450 -9.68 -23.05 -14.56
C GLN A 450 -8.98 -22.88 -13.22
N ALA A 451 -9.69 -23.08 -12.10
CA ALA A 451 -9.14 -22.86 -10.75
C ALA A 451 -7.86 -23.68 -10.46
N ASN A 452 -7.83 -24.95 -10.86
CA ASN A 452 -6.67 -25.84 -10.79
C ASN A 452 -5.49 -25.33 -11.64
N TYR A 453 -5.75 -25.03 -12.91
CA TYR A 453 -4.73 -24.59 -13.86
C TYR A 453 -4.17 -23.21 -13.49
N SER A 454 -5.04 -22.26 -13.14
CA SER A 454 -4.67 -20.93 -12.65
C SER A 454 -3.77 -21.02 -11.43
N ALA A 455 -4.14 -21.82 -10.42
CA ALA A 455 -3.33 -22.05 -9.24
C ALA A 455 -1.96 -22.67 -9.56
N ALA A 456 -1.93 -23.72 -10.40
CA ALA A 456 -0.68 -24.38 -10.78
C ALA A 456 0.28 -23.44 -11.53
N LYS A 457 -0.23 -22.69 -12.51
CA LYS A 457 0.56 -21.77 -13.33
C LYS A 457 1.12 -20.59 -12.53
N ALA A 458 0.34 -20.04 -11.61
CA ALA A 458 0.84 -19.03 -10.69
C ALA A 458 1.87 -19.61 -9.72
N GLY A 459 1.68 -20.84 -9.24
CA GLY A 459 2.67 -21.50 -8.39
C GLY A 459 4.03 -21.69 -9.08
N ILE A 460 4.04 -21.93 -10.39
CA ILE A 460 5.28 -21.97 -11.18
C ILE A 460 6.02 -20.63 -11.15
N LEU A 461 5.31 -19.50 -11.22
CA LEU A 461 5.91 -18.18 -11.11
C LEU A 461 6.58 -17.97 -9.74
N GLY A 462 5.88 -18.35 -8.65
CA GLY A 462 6.43 -18.29 -7.29
C GLY A 462 7.70 -19.14 -7.12
N LEU A 463 7.67 -20.39 -7.61
CA LEU A 463 8.85 -21.27 -7.66
C LEU A 463 10.01 -20.62 -8.40
N THR A 464 9.75 -20.10 -9.61
CA THR A 464 10.78 -19.57 -10.51
C THR A 464 11.48 -18.35 -9.91
N ARG A 465 10.74 -17.47 -9.22
CA ARG A 465 11.33 -16.34 -8.49
C ARG A 465 12.29 -16.77 -7.40
N THR A 466 11.94 -17.80 -6.62
CA THR A 466 12.88 -18.36 -5.63
C THR A 466 14.11 -18.98 -6.30
N LEU A 467 13.94 -19.72 -7.40
CA LEU A 467 15.07 -20.31 -8.13
C LEU A 467 16.02 -19.23 -8.67
N ALA A 468 15.48 -18.10 -9.15
CA ALA A 468 16.28 -16.97 -9.59
C ALA A 468 17.16 -16.41 -8.47
N ILE A 469 16.59 -16.22 -7.27
CA ILE A 469 17.32 -15.73 -6.08
C ILE A 469 18.40 -16.73 -5.66
N GLU A 470 18.06 -18.02 -5.51
CA GLU A 470 19.02 -19.03 -5.04
C GLU A 470 20.10 -19.36 -6.08
N GLY A 471 19.78 -19.18 -7.35
CA GLY A 471 20.62 -19.50 -8.50
C GLY A 471 21.65 -18.44 -8.83
N GLN A 472 21.42 -17.18 -8.45
CA GLN A 472 22.23 -16.03 -8.85
C GLN A 472 23.73 -16.23 -8.59
N ARG A 473 24.10 -16.68 -7.39
CA ARG A 473 25.51 -16.93 -7.00
C ARG A 473 26.21 -18.06 -7.78
N TYR A 474 25.46 -18.79 -8.59
CA TYR A 474 25.93 -19.92 -9.40
C TYR A 474 25.78 -19.65 -10.90
N ASN A 475 25.42 -18.43 -11.32
CA ASN A 475 25.05 -18.12 -12.70
C ASN A 475 23.95 -19.06 -13.23
N ILE A 476 22.96 -19.33 -12.37
CA ILE A 476 21.73 -20.02 -12.73
C ILE A 476 20.65 -18.96 -12.81
N LEU A 477 20.20 -18.66 -14.02
CA LEU A 477 19.12 -17.69 -14.27
C LEU A 477 17.82 -18.44 -14.51
N ALA A 478 16.73 -17.95 -13.94
CA ALA A 478 15.42 -18.58 -14.04
C ALA A 478 14.34 -17.55 -14.37
N ASN A 479 13.66 -17.68 -15.52
CA ASN A 479 12.60 -16.76 -15.95
C ASN A 479 11.30 -17.50 -16.26
N THR A 480 10.20 -16.78 -16.23
CA THR A 480 8.86 -17.31 -16.48
C THR A 480 8.29 -16.71 -17.75
N ILE A 481 7.70 -17.54 -18.62
CA ILE A 481 6.89 -17.07 -19.76
C ILE A 481 5.42 -17.39 -19.53
N ALA A 482 4.53 -16.53 -20.03
CA ALA A 482 3.10 -16.70 -20.12
C ALA A 482 2.70 -16.66 -21.61
N PRO A 483 2.83 -17.78 -22.33
CA PRO A 483 2.61 -17.81 -23.77
C PRO A 483 1.13 -17.98 -24.12
N SER A 484 0.74 -17.38 -25.24
CA SER A 484 -0.56 -17.58 -25.90
C SER A 484 -0.33 -17.91 -27.38
N ALA A 485 -0.71 -19.12 -27.80
CA ALA A 485 -0.47 -19.63 -29.15
C ALA A 485 -1.47 -20.72 -29.55
N GLY A 486 -1.66 -20.88 -30.85
CA GLY A 486 -2.42 -21.96 -31.47
C GLY A 486 -1.81 -23.32 -31.18
N THR A 487 -2.46 -24.07 -30.30
CA THR A 487 -2.07 -25.43 -29.89
C THR A 487 -3.31 -26.31 -29.74
N ALA A 488 -3.11 -27.61 -29.52
CA ALA A 488 -4.21 -28.51 -29.16
C ALA A 488 -4.97 -28.05 -27.90
N MET A 489 -4.30 -27.36 -26.97
CA MET A 489 -4.92 -26.83 -25.75
C MET A 489 -5.85 -25.64 -26.03
N THR A 490 -5.51 -24.78 -26.99
CA THR A 490 -6.34 -23.61 -27.34
C THR A 490 -7.39 -23.94 -28.40
N ALA A 491 -7.24 -25.04 -29.14
CA ALA A 491 -8.17 -25.46 -30.18
C ALA A 491 -9.60 -25.75 -29.69
N THR A 492 -9.78 -25.95 -28.39
CA THR A 492 -11.09 -26.13 -27.77
C THR A 492 -11.84 -24.81 -27.55
N ILE A 493 -11.14 -23.66 -27.67
CA ILE A 493 -11.66 -22.33 -27.32
C ILE A 493 -11.51 -21.34 -28.50
N TRP A 494 -10.45 -21.45 -29.29
CA TRP A 494 -10.11 -20.48 -30.34
C TRP A 494 -10.61 -20.92 -31.73
N PRO A 495 -11.04 -19.97 -32.59
CA PRO A 495 -11.32 -20.24 -33.99
C PRO A 495 -10.09 -20.74 -34.75
N GLN A 496 -10.30 -21.53 -35.80
CA GLN A 496 -9.23 -22.12 -36.61
C GLN A 496 -8.26 -21.08 -37.19
N GLU A 497 -8.79 -19.95 -37.68
CA GLU A 497 -7.97 -18.85 -38.22
C GLU A 497 -6.98 -18.29 -37.17
N TRP A 498 -7.36 -18.26 -35.89
CA TRP A 498 -6.49 -17.82 -34.80
C TRP A 498 -5.42 -18.87 -34.50
N LEU A 499 -5.77 -20.16 -34.54
CA LEU A 499 -4.82 -21.24 -34.35
C LEU A 499 -3.70 -21.21 -35.40
N GLU A 500 -4.07 -20.90 -36.65
CA GLU A 500 -3.13 -20.81 -37.77
C GLU A 500 -2.26 -19.55 -37.73
N ALA A 501 -2.80 -18.44 -37.23
CA ALA A 501 -2.11 -17.16 -37.21
C ALA A 501 -1.18 -17.00 -35.99
N PHE A 502 -1.58 -17.48 -34.81
CA PHE A 502 -0.78 -17.40 -33.58
C PHE A 502 0.12 -18.63 -33.41
N LYS A 503 1.08 -18.82 -34.34
CA LYS A 503 1.92 -20.02 -34.34
C LYS A 503 2.83 -20.12 -33.10
N PRO A 504 3.04 -21.32 -32.56
CA PRO A 504 4.03 -21.57 -31.51
C PRO A 504 5.45 -21.07 -31.83
N ASP A 505 5.81 -21.05 -33.12
CA ASP A 505 7.09 -20.53 -33.63
C ASP A 505 7.32 -19.06 -33.25
N TYR A 506 6.28 -18.27 -33.02
CA TYR A 506 6.40 -16.86 -32.62
C TYR A 506 6.56 -16.67 -31.11
N ILE A 507 6.64 -17.75 -30.35
CA ILE A 507 6.97 -17.75 -28.92
C ILE A 507 8.41 -18.18 -28.69
N ALA A 508 8.88 -19.16 -29.48
CA ALA A 508 10.19 -19.78 -29.34
C ALA A 508 11.36 -18.79 -29.24
N PRO A 509 11.44 -17.69 -30.03
CA PRO A 509 12.53 -16.73 -29.97
C PRO A 509 12.77 -16.13 -28.58
N VAL A 510 11.70 -15.80 -27.86
CA VAL A 510 11.78 -15.21 -26.52
C VAL A 510 12.33 -16.24 -25.53
N VAL A 511 11.84 -17.48 -25.61
CA VAL A 511 12.36 -18.61 -24.82
C VAL A 511 13.85 -18.83 -25.09
N GLY A 512 14.24 -18.82 -26.37
CA GLY A 512 15.63 -18.92 -26.80
C GLY A 512 16.48 -17.85 -26.13
N PHE A 513 16.13 -16.57 -26.30
CA PHE A 513 16.91 -15.47 -25.74
C PHE A 513 17.05 -15.58 -24.21
N LEU A 514 15.95 -15.78 -23.48
CA LEU A 514 15.95 -15.91 -22.02
C LEU A 514 16.84 -17.05 -21.51
N SER A 515 17.02 -18.08 -22.33
CA SER A 515 17.80 -19.28 -22.01
C SER A 515 19.24 -19.26 -22.54
N SER A 516 19.66 -18.18 -23.21
CA SER A 516 20.96 -18.09 -23.85
C SER A 516 22.04 -17.51 -22.93
N GLU A 517 23.30 -17.65 -23.32
CA GLU A 517 24.41 -16.92 -22.70
C GLU A 517 24.32 -15.41 -22.91
N ALA A 518 23.62 -14.98 -23.98
CA ALA A 518 23.40 -13.58 -24.27
C ALA A 518 22.38 -12.92 -23.32
N ASN A 519 21.67 -13.71 -22.52
CA ASN A 519 21.00 -13.23 -21.31
C ASN A 519 21.99 -13.32 -20.13
N ASP A 520 22.53 -12.17 -19.75
CA ASP A 520 23.49 -12.00 -18.64
C ASP A 520 22.85 -11.42 -17.38
N GLU A 521 21.70 -10.75 -17.48
CA GLU A 521 21.07 -10.03 -16.37
C GLU A 521 19.66 -10.51 -15.99
N ALA A 522 18.86 -10.98 -16.95
CA ALA A 522 17.43 -11.22 -16.73
C ALA A 522 17.22 -12.52 -15.94
N SER A 523 16.68 -12.40 -14.73
CA SER A 523 16.34 -13.52 -13.86
C SER A 523 15.19 -13.14 -12.92
N GLY A 524 14.30 -14.09 -12.63
CA GLY A 524 13.12 -13.90 -11.77
C GLY A 524 11.97 -13.16 -12.44
N LEU A 525 12.09 -12.87 -13.75
CA LEU A 525 11.15 -12.03 -14.49
C LEU A 525 10.01 -12.86 -15.13
N LEU A 526 8.91 -12.18 -15.44
CA LEU A 526 7.74 -12.73 -16.08
C LEU A 526 7.50 -12.03 -17.42
N PHE A 527 7.30 -12.81 -18.48
CA PHE A 527 7.05 -12.29 -19.82
C PHE A 527 5.78 -12.85 -20.42
N GLU A 528 4.87 -11.99 -20.85
CA GLU A 528 3.74 -12.38 -21.70
C GLU A 528 4.19 -12.36 -23.16
N VAL A 529 3.84 -13.41 -23.91
CA VAL A 529 4.29 -13.57 -25.30
C VAL A 529 3.13 -14.07 -26.15
N MET A 530 2.84 -13.37 -27.25
CA MET A 530 1.73 -13.70 -28.12
C MET A 530 1.89 -13.09 -29.51
N GLY A 531 1.79 -13.90 -30.57
CA GLY A 531 1.58 -13.43 -31.95
C GLY A 531 2.59 -12.39 -32.47
N GLY A 532 3.87 -12.56 -32.15
CA GLY A 532 4.89 -11.57 -32.54
C GLY A 532 5.02 -10.40 -31.57
N TRP A 533 4.40 -10.45 -30.39
CA TRP A 533 4.59 -9.46 -29.33
C TRP A 533 5.10 -10.12 -28.07
N ALA A 534 5.95 -9.41 -27.34
CA ALA A 534 6.42 -9.81 -26.03
C ALA A 534 6.55 -8.60 -25.11
N ALA A 535 6.16 -8.76 -23.85
CA ALA A 535 6.26 -7.73 -22.82
C ALA A 535 6.66 -8.34 -21.48
N GLN A 536 7.43 -7.59 -20.71
CA GLN A 536 7.64 -7.87 -19.29
C GLN A 536 6.41 -7.47 -18.46
N THR A 537 6.03 -8.33 -17.51
CA THR A 537 4.98 -8.08 -16.50
C THR A 537 5.58 -8.15 -15.10
N ARG A 538 5.28 -7.15 -14.25
CA ARG A 538 5.77 -7.05 -12.86
C ARG A 538 4.65 -6.62 -11.91
N TRP A 539 4.92 -6.70 -10.61
CA TRP A 539 4.03 -6.13 -9.60
C TRP A 539 4.20 -4.61 -9.53
N GLN A 540 3.07 -3.90 -9.39
CA GLN A 540 3.02 -2.53 -8.92
C GLN A 540 2.18 -2.50 -7.63
N ARG A 541 2.64 -1.76 -6.63
CA ARG A 541 1.97 -1.53 -5.36
C ARG A 541 1.51 -0.07 -5.28
N ALA A 542 0.29 0.16 -4.82
CA ALA A 542 -0.21 1.49 -4.51
C ALA A 542 0.64 2.14 -3.41
N GLY A 543 0.60 3.47 -3.30
CA GLY A 543 1.26 4.17 -2.18
C GLY A 543 0.71 3.75 -0.81
N GLY A 544 -0.52 3.24 -0.79
CA GLY A 544 -1.15 2.69 0.41
C GLY A 544 -1.43 3.74 1.47
N HIS A 545 -1.77 3.25 2.67
CA HIS A 545 -1.95 4.09 3.85
C HIS A 545 -1.35 3.44 5.09
N GLY A 546 -0.58 4.23 5.84
CA GLY A 546 -0.05 3.89 7.15
C GLY A 546 -0.96 4.38 8.26
N PHE A 547 -1.49 3.46 9.06
CA PHE A 547 -2.27 3.72 10.26
C PHE A 547 -1.34 3.81 11.48
N PRO A 548 -1.61 4.71 12.43
CA PRO A 548 -0.75 4.87 13.60
C PRO A 548 -0.64 3.61 14.46
N VAL A 549 0.59 3.20 14.79
CA VAL A 549 0.87 1.94 15.51
C VAL A 549 0.53 2.00 17.00
N ASN A 550 0.36 3.19 17.57
CA ASN A 550 -0.11 3.39 18.94
C ASN A 550 -1.64 3.46 19.05
N ARG A 551 -2.38 3.24 17.97
CA ARG A 551 -3.85 3.19 17.98
C ARG A 551 -4.37 1.82 17.59
N THR A 552 -5.54 1.47 18.13
CA THR A 552 -6.28 0.30 17.66
C THR A 552 -6.79 0.56 16.25
N LEU A 553 -6.32 -0.22 15.28
CA LEU A 553 -6.86 -0.21 13.93
C LEU A 553 -8.25 -0.86 13.93
N THR A 554 -9.22 -0.21 13.28
CA THR A 554 -10.60 -0.71 13.17
C THR A 554 -10.98 -0.96 11.71
N PRO A 555 -11.92 -1.88 11.42
CA PRO A 555 -12.40 -2.10 10.05
C PRO A 555 -12.93 -0.81 9.41
N GLU A 556 -13.62 0.02 10.19
CA GLU A 556 -14.20 1.29 9.74
C GLU A 556 -13.12 2.29 9.32
N ALA A 557 -11.98 2.32 10.02
CA ALA A 557 -10.83 3.15 9.65
C ALA A 557 -10.19 2.67 8.34
N VAL A 558 -10.15 1.35 8.10
CA VAL A 558 -9.72 0.80 6.80
C VAL A 558 -10.64 1.27 5.68
N ILE A 559 -11.96 1.20 5.88
CA ILE A 559 -12.96 1.63 4.88
C ILE A 559 -12.85 3.13 4.61
N SER A 560 -12.67 3.97 5.63
CA SER A 560 -12.58 5.43 5.46
C SER A 560 -11.34 5.90 4.69
N LYS A 561 -10.34 5.03 4.54
CA LYS A 561 -9.11 5.28 3.78
C LYS A 561 -9.00 4.43 2.52
N TRP A 562 -10.09 3.77 2.11
CA TRP A 562 -10.07 2.83 0.98
C TRP A 562 -9.57 3.46 -0.32
N ASP A 563 -10.02 4.70 -0.61
CA ASP A 563 -9.62 5.41 -1.83
C ASP A 563 -8.13 5.74 -1.84
N ILE A 564 -7.48 5.86 -0.68
CA ILE A 564 -6.03 6.08 -0.56
C ILE A 564 -5.27 4.75 -0.62
N ILE A 565 -5.77 3.72 0.06
CA ILE A 565 -5.18 2.36 0.06
C ILE A 565 -5.07 1.79 -1.35
N THR A 566 -6.02 2.15 -2.21
CA THR A 566 -6.16 1.62 -3.57
C THR A 566 -5.73 2.61 -4.67
N ASN A 567 -5.16 3.77 -4.30
CA ASN A 567 -4.73 4.77 -5.28
C ASN A 567 -3.36 4.44 -5.88
N PHE A 568 -3.32 4.29 -7.20
CA PHE A 568 -2.08 4.10 -7.96
C PHE A 568 -1.62 5.39 -8.69
N ASN A 569 -2.43 6.45 -8.67
CA ASN A 569 -2.26 7.64 -9.51
C ASN A 569 -1.83 8.90 -8.73
N ASP A 570 -1.48 8.76 -7.44
CA ASP A 570 -1.05 9.86 -6.58
C ASP A 570 0.48 10.05 -6.52
N GLY A 571 1.21 9.42 -7.46
CA GLY A 571 2.67 9.49 -7.54
C GLY A 571 3.43 8.65 -6.51
N ARG A 572 2.75 7.92 -5.62
CA ARG A 572 3.38 7.11 -4.56
C ARG A 572 3.49 5.62 -4.89
N ALA A 573 3.02 5.19 -6.07
CA ALA A 573 3.07 3.80 -6.47
C ALA A 573 4.53 3.32 -6.64
N THR A 574 4.82 2.10 -6.21
CA THR A 574 6.15 1.48 -6.27
C THR A 574 6.11 0.10 -6.94
N ASN A 575 7.28 -0.45 -7.28
CA ASN A 575 7.40 -1.75 -7.94
C ASN A 575 8.31 -2.70 -7.15
N PRO A 576 7.90 -3.15 -5.95
CA PRO A 576 8.71 -4.04 -5.15
C PRO A 576 9.04 -5.33 -5.91
N ALA A 577 10.31 -5.70 -5.92
CA ALA A 577 10.83 -6.91 -6.55
C ALA A 577 11.39 -7.92 -5.52
N SER A 578 11.44 -7.54 -4.24
CA SER A 578 11.94 -8.40 -3.15
C SER A 578 11.15 -8.21 -1.85
N ASN A 579 11.27 -9.18 -0.94
CA ASN A 579 10.71 -9.04 0.42
C ASN A 579 11.29 -7.84 1.18
N SER A 580 12.55 -7.49 0.92
CA SER A 580 13.21 -6.35 1.59
C SER A 580 12.58 -5.02 1.16
N GLU A 581 12.40 -4.83 -0.15
CA GLU A 581 11.75 -3.63 -0.71
C GLU A 581 10.28 -3.55 -0.30
N ALA A 582 9.57 -4.68 -0.31
CA ALA A 582 8.20 -4.72 0.17
C ALA A 582 8.11 -4.32 1.66
N GLY A 583 9.07 -4.76 2.48
CA GLY A 583 9.16 -4.48 3.90
C GLY A 583 9.49 -3.03 4.28
N GLN A 584 10.12 -2.24 3.40
CA GLN A 584 10.55 -0.87 3.72
C GLN A 584 9.39 0.04 4.17
N GLN A 585 8.30 0.10 3.39
CA GLN A 585 7.12 0.92 3.75
C GLN A 585 6.41 0.43 5.03
N LEU A 586 6.48 -0.87 5.30
CA LEU A 586 5.94 -1.43 6.54
C LEU A 586 6.80 -1.01 7.76
N LEU A 587 8.12 -0.99 7.60
CA LEU A 587 9.07 -0.54 8.63
C LEU A 587 8.98 0.98 8.87
N GLU A 588 8.81 1.78 7.82
CA GLU A 588 8.57 3.22 7.93
C GLU A 588 7.34 3.52 8.80
N ASN A 589 6.30 2.68 8.73
CA ASN A 589 5.11 2.85 9.55
C ASN A 589 5.33 2.54 11.05
N PHE A 590 6.43 1.89 11.45
CA PHE A 590 6.72 1.69 12.89
C PHE A 590 6.90 3.01 13.65
N GLN A 591 7.34 4.05 12.95
CA GLN A 591 7.51 5.39 13.52
C GLN A 591 6.24 6.25 13.41
N ASN A 592 5.19 5.74 12.76
CA ASN A 592 3.90 6.39 12.66
C ASN A 592 3.15 6.27 13.99
N VAL A 593 3.54 7.11 14.95
CA VAL A 593 2.92 7.24 16.26
C VAL A 593 2.08 8.50 16.22
N ALA A 594 0.78 8.35 16.43
CA ALA A 594 -0.07 9.53 16.55
C ALA A 594 0.28 10.28 17.86
N PRO A 595 0.27 11.62 17.88
CA PRO A 595 0.56 12.37 19.09
C PRO A 595 -0.39 11.97 20.23
N ASP A 596 0.12 11.83 21.45
CA ASP A 596 -0.71 11.71 22.64
C ASP A 596 -1.61 12.95 22.74
N GLY A 597 -2.92 12.75 22.56
CA GLY A 597 -3.91 13.82 22.56
C GLY A 597 -4.86 13.82 21.35
N ASP A 598 -4.57 13.08 20.29
CA ASP A 598 -5.46 13.00 19.13
C ASP A 598 -6.43 11.81 19.28
N GLN A 599 -7.43 11.96 20.13
CA GLN A 599 -8.60 11.08 20.10
C GLN A 599 -9.46 11.52 18.91
N SER A 600 -9.16 11.07 17.68
CA SER A 600 -10.06 11.33 16.55
C SER A 600 -11.26 10.36 16.56
N SER A 601 -12.02 10.37 17.64
CA SER A 601 -13.44 10.04 17.66
C SER A 601 -14.20 11.37 17.50
N PRO A 602 -15.36 11.42 16.82
CA PRO A 602 -16.24 12.60 16.80
C PRO A 602 -16.56 13.19 18.19
N ASP A 603 -16.34 12.42 19.27
CA ASP A 603 -16.66 12.77 20.65
C ASP A 603 -15.51 13.38 21.47
N SER A 604 -14.30 13.58 20.93
CA SER A 604 -13.12 13.91 21.76
C SER A 604 -13.00 15.34 22.28
N TYR A 605 -13.77 16.28 21.73
CA TYR A 605 -13.87 17.65 22.25
C TYR A 605 -15.08 17.83 23.16
N ALA A 606 -15.84 16.76 23.44
CA ALA A 606 -16.92 16.80 24.42
C ALA A 606 -16.33 16.97 25.82
N ASP A 607 -16.67 18.08 26.49
CA ASP A 607 -16.38 18.26 27.91
C ASP A 607 -17.66 17.87 28.69
N PRO A 608 -17.60 16.90 29.62
CA PRO A 608 -18.74 16.54 30.46
C PRO A 608 -19.30 17.72 31.28
N GLU A 609 -18.54 18.80 31.45
CA GLU A 609 -18.96 20.03 32.12
C GLU A 609 -19.57 21.08 31.16
N ASP A 610 -19.65 20.80 29.85
CA ASP A 610 -20.34 21.68 28.90
C ASP A 610 -21.84 21.74 29.23
N SER A 611 -22.41 22.95 29.23
CA SER A 611 -23.87 23.11 29.21
C SER A 611 -24.47 22.48 27.94
N ASP A 612 -25.72 22.02 27.98
CA ASP A 612 -26.41 21.43 26.81
C ASP A 612 -26.31 22.28 25.55
N LEU A 613 -26.37 23.61 25.70
CA LEU A 613 -26.20 24.58 24.62
C LEU A 613 -24.83 24.44 23.91
N VAL A 614 -23.75 24.39 24.70
CA VAL A 614 -22.37 24.28 24.21
C VAL A 614 -22.10 22.88 23.66
N ALA A 615 -22.56 21.84 24.36
CA ALA A 615 -22.45 20.46 23.90
C ALA A 615 -23.16 20.26 22.55
N GLN A 616 -24.33 20.88 22.34
CA GLN A 616 -25.02 20.83 21.05
C GLN A 616 -24.28 21.64 19.98
N ALA A 617 -23.71 22.80 20.32
CA ALA A 617 -22.92 23.59 19.38
C ALA A 617 -21.65 22.86 18.92
N LYS A 618 -20.96 22.14 19.82
CA LYS A 618 -19.75 21.34 19.49
C LYS A 618 -20.01 20.21 18.50
N LYS A 619 -21.25 19.70 18.42
CA LYS A 619 -21.65 18.70 17.41
C LYS A 619 -21.72 19.29 16.00
N ASN A 620 -21.90 20.60 15.87
CA ASN A 620 -21.91 21.29 14.59
C ASN A 620 -20.48 21.52 14.13
N VAL A 621 -20.02 20.57 13.32
CA VAL A 621 -18.66 20.48 12.78
C VAL A 621 -18.64 21.12 11.39
N PRO A 622 -17.95 22.26 11.18
CA PRO A 622 -17.81 22.84 9.86
C PRO A 622 -17.04 21.91 8.92
N GLU A 623 -17.39 21.97 7.65
CA GLU A 623 -16.65 21.31 6.58
C GLU A 623 -15.21 21.85 6.49
N PRO A 624 -14.22 21.00 6.21
CA PRO A 624 -12.84 21.44 6.01
C PRO A 624 -12.74 22.45 4.86
N LEU A 625 -11.90 23.48 5.01
CA LEU A 625 -11.67 24.48 3.96
C LEU A 625 -10.26 24.37 3.39
N GLU A 626 -10.19 24.29 2.06
CA GLU A 626 -8.91 24.33 1.35
C GLU A 626 -8.32 25.74 1.35
N TYR A 627 -7.00 25.82 1.42
CA TYR A 627 -6.24 27.06 1.33
C TYR A 627 -4.97 26.83 0.53
N SER A 628 -4.82 27.55 -0.58
CA SER A 628 -3.61 27.47 -1.41
C SER A 628 -2.82 28.76 -1.31
N TYR A 629 -1.50 28.65 -1.30
CA TYR A 629 -0.60 29.79 -1.28
C TYR A 629 0.69 29.51 -2.03
N THR A 630 1.34 30.60 -2.42
CA THR A 630 2.59 30.62 -3.16
C THR A 630 3.62 31.46 -2.42
N GLU A 631 4.84 31.51 -2.95
CA GLU A 631 5.93 32.33 -2.45
C GLU A 631 5.53 33.82 -2.40
N ARG A 632 4.66 34.26 -3.32
CA ARG A 632 4.06 35.61 -3.32
C ARG A 632 3.34 35.90 -2.01
N ASP A 633 2.53 34.97 -1.53
CA ASP A 633 1.71 35.14 -0.33
C ASP A 633 2.59 35.15 0.94
N VAL A 634 3.66 34.35 0.92
CA VAL A 634 4.70 34.35 1.95
C VAL A 634 5.40 35.70 2.03
N ILE A 635 5.87 36.24 0.90
CA ILE A 635 6.54 37.55 0.84
C ILE A 635 5.58 38.65 1.29
N LEU A 636 4.33 38.62 0.80
CA LEU A 636 3.30 39.59 1.16
C LEU A 636 3.06 39.62 2.68
N TYR A 637 2.94 38.45 3.31
CA TYR A 637 2.83 38.37 4.77
C TYR A 637 4.06 38.90 5.48
N ASN A 638 5.26 38.46 5.07
CA ASN A 638 6.51 38.86 5.70
C ASN A 638 6.69 40.39 5.68
N LEU A 639 6.43 41.04 4.54
CA LEU A 639 6.43 42.50 4.41
C LEU A 639 5.30 43.14 5.24
N GLY A 640 4.12 42.50 5.28
CA GLY A 640 2.97 42.91 6.07
C GLY A 640 3.24 42.96 7.58
N ILE A 641 4.25 42.24 8.08
CA ILE A 641 4.73 42.30 9.47
C ILE A 641 6.15 42.91 9.57
N GLY A 642 6.50 43.73 8.58
CA GLY A 642 7.64 44.64 8.60
C GLY A 642 8.99 44.02 8.26
N ALA A 643 9.03 42.88 7.56
CA ALA A 643 10.25 42.50 6.85
C ALA A 643 10.62 43.60 5.83
N THR A 644 11.90 43.80 5.61
CA THR A 644 12.44 44.86 4.74
C THR A 644 13.13 44.30 3.51
N GLU A 645 13.42 45.15 2.53
CA GLU A 645 14.16 44.80 1.31
C GLU A 645 15.58 44.27 1.58
N LYS A 646 16.10 44.48 2.78
CA LYS A 646 17.42 44.00 3.22
C LYS A 646 17.37 42.59 3.79
N GLU A 647 16.18 42.09 4.11
CA GLU A 647 15.96 40.77 4.70
C GLU A 647 15.54 39.80 3.60
N LEU A 648 16.46 39.56 2.66
CA LEU A 648 16.19 38.79 1.44
C LEU A 648 15.67 37.38 1.71
N GLN A 649 16.06 36.76 2.82
CA GLN A 649 15.52 35.47 3.26
C GLN A 649 14.00 35.47 3.50
N TRP A 650 13.39 36.66 3.62
CA TRP A 650 11.94 36.83 3.80
C TRP A 650 11.27 37.64 2.68
N ALA A 651 12.05 38.29 1.83
CA ALA A 651 11.56 39.20 0.79
C ALA A 651 11.87 38.77 -0.65
N TYR A 652 12.69 37.72 -0.86
CA TYR A 652 13.11 37.25 -2.18
C TYR A 652 13.09 35.72 -2.27
N GLU A 653 12.26 35.19 -3.14
CA GLU A 653 12.03 33.76 -3.38
C GLU A 653 13.26 33.02 -3.91
N GLY A 654 14.19 33.72 -4.58
CA GLY A 654 15.44 33.15 -5.10
C GLY A 654 16.60 33.11 -4.09
N HIS A 655 16.38 33.50 -2.83
CA HIS A 655 17.40 33.42 -1.79
C HIS A 655 17.54 31.99 -1.27
N ASP A 656 18.76 31.48 -1.07
CA ASP A 656 19.03 30.10 -0.61
C ASP A 656 18.38 29.73 0.75
N GLN A 657 17.97 30.75 1.50
CA GLN A 657 17.30 30.61 2.80
C GLN A 657 15.89 31.20 2.79
N PHE A 658 15.26 31.32 1.63
CA PHE A 658 13.90 31.83 1.53
C PHE A 658 12.96 31.01 2.41
N ALA A 659 12.24 31.70 3.30
CA ALA A 659 11.36 31.07 4.27
C ALA A 659 10.18 31.97 4.64
N ALA A 660 9.08 31.34 5.04
CA ALA A 660 8.02 32.04 5.74
C ALA A 660 8.44 32.38 7.17
N LEU A 661 8.06 33.56 7.66
CA LEU A 661 8.16 33.84 9.10
C LEU A 661 7.26 32.86 9.87
N PRO A 662 7.69 32.33 11.03
CA PRO A 662 6.96 31.27 11.76
C PRO A 662 5.49 31.61 12.06
N THR A 663 5.19 32.89 12.28
CA THR A 663 3.84 33.39 12.54
C THR A 663 2.91 33.35 11.33
N PHE A 664 3.41 33.07 10.12
CA PHE A 664 2.59 32.85 8.92
C PHE A 664 1.53 31.78 9.14
N GLY A 665 1.75 30.84 10.07
CA GLY A 665 0.79 29.79 10.41
C GLY A 665 -0.59 30.27 10.89
N VAL A 666 -0.76 31.54 11.24
CA VAL A 666 -2.09 32.12 11.53
C VAL A 666 -2.88 32.49 10.28
N ILE A 667 -2.24 32.51 9.10
CA ILE A 667 -2.85 32.93 7.84
C ILE A 667 -3.80 31.86 7.25
N PRO A 668 -3.36 30.60 7.00
CA PRO A 668 -4.20 29.63 6.30
C PRO A 668 -5.55 29.34 6.97
N GLN A 669 -5.59 29.45 8.29
CA GLN A 669 -6.75 29.09 9.12
C GLN A 669 -7.85 30.15 9.15
N PHE A 670 -7.61 31.39 8.71
CA PHE A 670 -8.53 32.52 8.95
C PHE A 670 -9.95 32.29 8.45
N GLN A 671 -10.09 31.75 7.23
CA GLN A 671 -11.42 31.49 6.67
C GLN A 671 -12.14 30.36 7.43
N ALA A 672 -11.39 29.36 7.89
CA ALA A 672 -11.95 28.22 8.62
C ALA A 672 -12.39 28.60 10.03
N SER A 673 -11.61 29.40 10.77
CA SER A 673 -12.04 29.92 12.07
C SER A 673 -13.19 30.91 11.96
N GLY A 674 -13.18 31.80 10.95
CA GLY A 674 -14.29 32.71 10.67
C GLY A 674 -15.58 32.00 10.24
N GLY A 675 -15.48 30.78 9.70
CA GLY A 675 -16.60 29.96 9.28
C GLY A 675 -17.31 29.21 10.41
N ILE A 676 -16.81 29.25 11.65
CA ILE A 676 -17.49 28.62 12.79
C ILE A 676 -18.73 29.45 13.17
N PRO A 677 -19.95 28.88 13.12
CA PRO A 677 -21.16 29.61 13.49
C PRO A 677 -21.18 29.90 14.99
N LEU A 678 -21.56 31.13 15.36
CA LEU A 678 -21.68 31.62 16.74
C LEU A 678 -23.08 32.17 17.07
N ASP A 679 -24.02 32.05 16.13
CA ASP A 679 -25.40 32.49 16.24
C ASP A 679 -26.23 31.72 17.29
N TRP A 680 -25.78 30.52 17.65
CA TRP A 680 -26.32 29.74 18.76
C TRP A 680 -26.05 30.37 20.14
N LEU A 681 -25.11 31.33 20.24
CA LEU A 681 -24.79 32.00 21.50
C LEU A 681 -25.82 33.11 21.80
N PRO A 682 -26.40 33.18 23.02
CA PRO A 682 -27.41 34.18 23.36
C PRO A 682 -26.93 35.61 23.14
N ASN A 683 -27.77 36.46 22.55
CA ASN A 683 -27.48 37.87 22.25
C ASN A 683 -26.21 38.08 21.41
N PHE A 684 -25.78 37.09 20.61
CA PHE A 684 -24.60 37.20 19.76
C PHE A 684 -24.70 38.44 18.85
N ASN A 685 -23.67 39.26 18.88
CA ASN A 685 -23.53 40.40 17.99
C ASN A 685 -22.06 40.45 17.49
N PRO A 686 -21.82 40.28 16.19
CA PRO A 686 -20.46 40.26 15.64
C PRO A 686 -19.71 41.59 15.88
N ALA A 687 -20.40 42.72 15.98
CA ALA A 687 -19.77 44.02 16.29
C ALA A 687 -19.23 44.11 17.73
N LYS A 688 -19.59 43.17 18.62
CA LYS A 688 -19.13 43.11 20.01
C LYS A 688 -18.07 42.04 20.24
N LEU A 689 -17.67 41.32 19.19
CA LEU A 689 -16.64 40.29 19.20
C LEU A 689 -15.25 40.94 19.19
N LEU A 690 -14.41 40.54 20.14
CA LEU A 690 -13.00 40.94 20.20
C LEU A 690 -12.13 39.70 20.16
N HIS A 691 -11.13 39.68 19.29
CA HIS A 691 -10.09 38.65 19.30
C HIS A 691 -9.21 38.87 20.54
N GLY A 692 -9.28 37.97 21.52
CA GLY A 692 -8.67 38.17 22.84
C GLY A 692 -7.35 37.46 23.03
N GLU A 693 -7.23 36.21 22.57
CA GLU A 693 -5.99 35.42 22.71
C GLU A 693 -5.73 34.59 21.46
N GLN A 694 -4.45 34.43 21.13
CA GLN A 694 -4.00 33.58 20.03
C GLN A 694 -2.89 32.67 20.52
N TYR A 695 -2.98 31.40 20.15
CA TYR A 695 -1.92 30.42 20.21
C TYR A 695 -1.69 29.83 18.82
N LEU A 696 -0.42 29.67 18.45
CA LEU A 696 0.01 28.99 17.24
C LEU A 696 1.11 28.00 17.63
N ALA A 697 0.95 26.74 17.23
CA ALA A 697 2.00 25.74 17.27
C ALA A 697 2.38 25.31 15.85
N ILE A 698 3.68 25.20 15.61
CA ILE A 698 4.30 24.77 14.36
C ILE A 698 4.71 23.31 14.55
N LYS A 699 4.02 22.42 13.84
CA LYS A 699 4.11 20.97 14.03
C LYS A 699 5.00 20.30 12.97
N ALA A 700 5.25 20.98 11.86
CA ALA A 700 6.10 20.54 10.76
C ALA A 700 6.80 21.74 10.09
N PRO A 701 7.85 21.52 9.25
CA PRO A 701 8.45 22.59 8.46
C PRO A 701 7.41 23.35 7.63
N ILE A 702 7.55 24.67 7.53
CA ILE A 702 6.61 25.53 6.81
C ILE A 702 6.96 25.51 5.32
N PRO A 703 6.06 25.05 4.42
CA PRO A 703 6.30 25.12 2.99
C PRO A 703 6.36 26.58 2.52
N THR A 704 7.12 26.87 1.48
CA THR A 704 7.14 28.20 0.83
C THR A 704 5.98 28.39 -0.16
N SER A 705 5.34 27.30 -0.56
CA SER A 705 4.10 27.23 -1.34
C SER A 705 3.39 25.91 -1.04
N GLY A 706 2.08 25.82 -1.24
CA GLY A 706 1.36 24.57 -1.04
C GLY A 706 -0.16 24.66 -1.06
N GLU A 707 -0.79 23.49 -1.12
CA GLU A 707 -2.23 23.30 -0.92
C GLU A 707 -2.47 22.73 0.47
N LEU A 708 -3.28 23.42 1.28
CA LEU A 708 -3.58 23.09 2.65
C LEU A 708 -5.06 22.79 2.84
N VAL A 709 -5.40 22.04 3.88
CA VAL A 709 -6.77 21.81 4.35
C VAL A 709 -6.88 22.22 5.81
N ASN A 710 -7.86 23.07 6.13
CA ASN A 710 -8.09 23.59 7.47
C ASN A 710 -9.33 22.94 8.08
N GLU A 711 -9.14 22.24 9.19
CA GLU A 711 -10.22 21.61 9.95
C GLU A 711 -10.48 22.41 11.23
N ALA A 712 -11.64 23.06 11.31
CA ALA A 712 -12.01 23.95 12.41
C ALA A 712 -13.01 23.28 13.38
N ARG A 713 -12.83 23.48 14.68
CA ARG A 713 -13.73 22.97 15.73
C ARG A 713 -13.89 23.97 16.87
N LEU A 714 -15.03 23.90 17.55
CA LEU A 714 -15.26 24.60 18.82
C LEU A 714 -14.55 23.82 19.94
N LEU A 715 -13.55 24.43 20.57
CA LEU A 715 -12.72 23.78 21.59
C LEU A 715 -13.30 23.98 23.00
N GLU A 716 -13.56 25.24 23.38
CA GLU A 716 -14.01 25.60 24.72
C GLU A 716 -14.92 26.82 24.67
N VAL A 717 -15.97 26.84 25.50
CA VAL A 717 -16.85 28.01 25.65
C VAL A 717 -17.02 28.31 27.13
N LEU A 718 -16.69 29.54 27.54
CA LEU A 718 -16.78 29.97 28.92
C LEU A 718 -17.80 31.08 29.11
N ASP A 719 -18.69 30.92 30.10
CA ASP A 719 -19.58 31.97 30.58
C ASP A 719 -18.82 32.90 31.54
N LYS A 720 -18.54 34.12 31.09
CA LYS A 720 -17.88 35.17 31.89
C LYS A 720 -18.90 36.15 32.49
N GLY A 721 -20.14 35.73 32.68
CA GLY A 721 -21.23 36.50 33.29
C GLY A 721 -21.85 37.50 32.32
N LYS A 722 -21.15 38.58 31.98
CA LYS A 722 -21.64 39.59 30.99
C LYS A 722 -21.08 39.38 29.58
N ALA A 723 -20.28 38.33 29.37
CA ALA A 723 -19.65 38.00 28.10
C ALA A 723 -19.45 36.48 27.98
N ALA A 724 -19.24 35.99 26.77
CA ALA A 724 -18.70 34.66 26.53
C ALA A 724 -17.25 34.75 26.07
N ALA A 725 -16.43 33.76 26.43
CA ALA A 725 -15.15 33.51 25.78
C ALA A 725 -15.27 32.21 24.98
N VAL A 726 -15.13 32.28 23.66
CA VAL A 726 -15.25 31.13 22.76
C VAL A 726 -13.88 30.84 22.18
N THR A 727 -13.36 29.65 22.44
CA THR A 727 -12.09 29.16 21.91
C THR A 727 -12.37 28.19 20.77
N SER A 728 -11.82 28.47 19.60
CA SER A 728 -11.80 27.55 18.46
C SER A 728 -10.41 26.95 18.29
N ILE A 729 -10.35 25.72 17.81
CA ILE A 729 -9.11 25.08 17.32
C ILE A 729 -9.20 24.89 15.81
N VAL A 730 -8.11 25.17 15.10
CA VAL A 730 -7.96 24.85 13.69
C VAL A 730 -6.67 24.08 13.48
N GLN A 731 -6.79 22.89 12.91
CA GLN A 731 -5.65 22.14 12.41
C GLN A 731 -5.50 22.40 10.91
N THR A 732 -4.34 22.92 10.52
CA THR A 732 -3.99 23.14 9.12
C THR A 732 -3.08 21.99 8.69
N LYS A 733 -3.54 21.23 7.71
CA LYS A 733 -2.87 20.03 7.18
C LYS A 733 -2.39 20.27 5.77
N ASP A 734 -1.24 19.71 5.42
CA ASP A 734 -0.86 19.57 4.01
C ASP A 734 -1.88 18.66 3.31
N LYS A 735 -2.43 19.11 2.17
CA LYS A 735 -3.52 18.42 1.47
C LYS A 735 -3.10 17.05 0.93
N SER A 736 -1.84 16.90 0.54
CA SER A 736 -1.32 15.70 -0.11
C SER A 736 -0.93 14.60 0.89
N THR A 737 -0.31 15.00 1.99
CA THR A 737 0.23 14.09 3.01
C THR A 737 -0.70 13.91 4.20
N GLY A 738 -1.60 14.86 4.44
CA GLY A 738 -2.42 14.93 5.65
C GLY A 738 -1.65 15.33 6.91
N GLN A 739 -0.37 15.68 6.81
CA GLN A 739 0.47 16.10 7.94
C GLN A 739 -0.02 17.44 8.49
N VAL A 740 -0.24 17.53 9.80
CA VAL A 740 -0.55 18.81 10.47
C VAL A 740 0.70 19.68 10.44
N ILE A 741 0.62 20.85 9.80
CA ILE A 741 1.68 21.86 9.75
C ILE A 741 1.48 22.88 10.88
N PHE A 742 0.25 23.35 11.06
CA PHE A 742 -0.10 24.32 12.08
C PHE A 742 -1.27 23.85 12.94
N GLU A 743 -1.20 24.17 14.23
CA GLU A 743 -2.34 24.11 15.14
C GLU A 743 -2.57 25.52 15.69
N ASN A 744 -3.75 26.07 15.44
CA ASN A 744 -4.15 27.38 15.93
C ASN A 744 -5.24 27.22 16.99
N GLN A 745 -5.10 27.90 18.12
CA GLN A 745 -6.18 28.10 19.07
C GLN A 745 -6.45 29.60 19.21
N SER A 746 -7.68 30.01 18.92
CA SER A 746 -8.11 31.42 18.93
C SER A 746 -9.26 31.59 19.90
N THR A 747 -9.12 32.54 20.83
CA THR A 747 -10.16 32.88 21.80
C THR A 747 -10.77 34.22 21.46
N VAL A 748 -12.06 34.23 21.16
CA VAL A 748 -12.84 35.46 20.97
C VAL A 748 -13.70 35.76 22.19
N PHE A 749 -13.70 37.02 22.63
CA PHE A 749 -14.55 37.52 23.70
C PHE A 749 -15.75 38.25 23.11
N ILE A 750 -16.95 37.79 23.43
CA ILE A 750 -18.20 38.30 22.87
C ILE A 750 -18.98 39.00 23.99
N ARG A 751 -18.92 40.33 24.00
CA ARG A 751 -19.55 41.16 25.05
C ARG A 751 -21.07 41.15 24.92
N GLY A 752 -21.77 40.94 26.03
CA GLY A 752 -23.24 40.88 26.09
C GLY A 752 -23.81 39.47 25.92
N SER A 753 -22.98 38.48 25.58
CA SER A 753 -23.40 37.09 25.32
C SER A 753 -23.08 36.12 26.45
N GLY A 754 -23.02 36.62 27.70
CA GLY A 754 -22.85 35.79 28.90
C GLY A 754 -24.17 35.51 29.62
N GLY A 755 -24.12 34.77 30.72
CA GLY A 755 -25.29 34.47 31.57
C GLY A 755 -26.13 33.29 31.07
N PHE A 756 -25.54 32.41 30.26
CA PHE A 756 -26.19 31.22 29.70
C PHE A 756 -25.99 29.97 30.57
N GLY A 757 -25.32 30.10 31.73
CA GLY A 757 -25.17 29.01 32.69
C GLY A 757 -24.10 27.99 32.33
N GLY A 758 -23.13 28.37 31.49
CA GLY A 758 -22.00 27.53 31.11
C GLY A 758 -20.82 27.56 32.09
N LYS A 759 -19.81 26.74 31.80
CA LYS A 759 -18.54 26.66 32.54
C LYS A 759 -17.87 28.04 32.67
N ARG A 760 -17.37 28.41 33.85
CA ARG A 760 -16.77 29.74 34.09
C ARG A 760 -15.25 29.76 33.98
N THR A 761 -14.61 28.65 34.29
CA THR A 761 -13.15 28.47 34.35
C THR A 761 -12.70 27.57 33.21
N GLY A 762 -11.67 27.99 32.47
CA GLY A 762 -11.13 27.18 31.38
C GLY A 762 -10.29 26.02 31.89
N ILE A 763 -10.13 25.00 31.05
CA ILE A 763 -9.20 23.90 31.28
C ILE A 763 -7.76 24.34 31.00
N ASP A 764 -6.80 23.74 31.71
CA ASP A 764 -5.38 23.94 31.41
C ASP A 764 -5.00 23.18 30.13
N ARG A 765 -4.65 23.93 29.09
CA ARG A 765 -4.18 23.47 27.77
C ARG A 765 -2.68 23.65 27.61
N GLY A 766 -1.93 23.76 28.71
CA GLY A 766 -0.49 23.92 28.70
C GLY A 766 -0.06 25.28 28.14
N ALA A 767 0.81 25.27 27.13
CA ALA A 767 1.38 26.49 26.55
C ALA A 767 0.31 27.46 26.02
N ALA A 768 -0.81 26.93 25.50
CA ALA A 768 -1.91 27.72 24.94
C ALA A 768 -2.68 28.56 26.00
N SER A 769 -2.78 28.08 27.24
CA SER A 769 -3.51 28.75 28.34
C SER A 769 -2.59 29.34 29.41
N ALA A 770 -1.27 29.19 29.28
CA ALA A 770 -0.31 29.64 30.29
C ALA A 770 -0.40 31.16 30.55
N ALA A 771 -0.31 31.55 31.84
CA ALA A 771 -0.39 32.94 32.26
C ALA A 771 0.81 33.79 31.79
N ASN A 772 1.98 33.17 31.62
CA ASN A 772 3.22 33.79 31.09
C ASN A 772 3.53 35.15 31.72
N THR A 773 3.55 35.22 33.06
CA THR A 773 3.89 36.44 33.78
C THR A 773 5.38 36.75 33.62
N PRO A 774 5.79 37.92 33.10
CA PRO A 774 7.20 38.29 32.98
C PRO A 774 7.90 38.34 34.36
N PRO A 775 9.18 37.97 34.43
CA PRO A 775 9.94 38.04 35.68
C PRO A 775 10.18 39.50 36.10
N LYS A 776 10.33 39.75 37.41
CA LYS A 776 10.59 41.09 37.97
C LYS A 776 12.08 41.47 37.85
N ARG A 777 12.62 41.46 36.63
CA ARG A 777 13.99 41.86 36.27
C ARG A 777 14.01 42.57 34.92
N ALA A 778 15.13 43.20 34.56
CA ALA A 778 15.30 43.82 33.25
C ALA A 778 15.16 42.78 32.10
N PRO A 779 14.60 43.17 30.94
CA PRO A 779 14.54 42.30 29.75
C PRO A 779 15.94 41.90 29.28
N ASP A 780 16.05 40.67 28.75
CA ASP A 780 17.28 40.17 28.12
C ASP A 780 17.48 40.76 26.73
N ALA A 781 16.38 41.09 26.04
CA ALA A 781 16.41 41.78 24.75
C ALA A 781 15.22 42.74 24.62
N VAL A 782 15.44 43.87 23.93
CA VAL A 782 14.41 44.85 23.60
C VAL A 782 14.58 45.25 22.14
N LEU A 783 13.55 44.99 21.32
CA LEU A 783 13.52 45.41 19.92
C LEU A 783 12.39 46.42 19.71
N GLU A 784 12.68 47.45 18.94
CA GLU A 784 11.70 48.46 18.53
C GLU A 784 11.41 48.34 17.03
N GLU A 785 10.14 48.47 16.66
CA GLU A 785 9.73 48.53 15.27
C GLU A 785 8.65 49.59 15.04
N LYS A 786 8.97 50.57 14.20
CA LYS A 786 8.04 51.61 13.81
C LYS A 786 7.18 51.10 12.65
N THR A 787 5.88 50.93 12.92
CA THR A 787 4.94 50.47 11.90
C THR A 787 4.73 51.54 10.83
N LEU A 788 4.37 51.13 9.61
CA LEU A 788 4.01 52.08 8.55
C LEU A 788 2.62 52.68 8.81
N PRO A 789 2.36 53.94 8.40
CA PRO A 789 0.99 54.46 8.35
C PRO A 789 0.03 53.57 7.52
N THR A 790 0.57 52.84 6.54
CA THR A 790 -0.15 51.92 5.67
C THR A 790 -0.09 50.45 6.12
N GLN A 791 0.46 50.15 7.31
CA GLN A 791 0.73 48.76 7.74
C GLN A 791 -0.53 47.89 7.74
N ALA A 792 -1.65 48.42 8.25
CA ALA A 792 -2.93 47.70 8.28
C ALA A 792 -3.49 47.46 6.86
N ALA A 793 -3.28 48.40 5.94
CA ALA A 793 -3.70 48.28 4.55
C ALA A 793 -2.88 47.22 3.78
N LEU A 794 -1.62 47.00 4.16
CA LEU A 794 -0.77 45.95 3.63
C LEU A 794 -1.11 44.58 4.25
N TYR A 795 -1.12 44.48 5.58
CA TYR A 795 -1.32 43.21 6.28
C TYR A 795 -2.66 42.53 5.97
N ARG A 796 -3.74 43.31 5.80
CA ARG A 796 -5.06 42.76 5.45
C ARG A 796 -5.06 41.92 4.16
N LEU A 797 -4.13 42.17 3.24
CA LEU A 797 -4.02 41.42 1.99
C LEU A 797 -3.56 39.97 2.22
N SER A 798 -3.03 39.65 3.40
CA SER A 798 -2.72 38.28 3.81
C SER A 798 -3.95 37.48 4.25
N GLY A 799 -5.16 38.06 4.33
CA GLY A 799 -6.39 37.28 4.51
C GLY A 799 -7.41 37.86 5.49
N ASP A 800 -7.05 38.81 6.35
CA ASP A 800 -7.99 39.46 7.27
C ASP A 800 -8.51 40.79 6.71
N TYR A 801 -9.63 40.69 6.00
CA TYR A 801 -10.29 41.80 5.31
C TYR A 801 -11.24 42.63 6.19
N ASN A 802 -11.25 42.44 7.53
CA ASN A 802 -12.18 43.13 8.42
C ASN A 802 -12.13 44.67 8.24
N PRO A 803 -13.27 45.33 7.96
CA PRO A 803 -13.32 46.77 7.71
C PRO A 803 -12.81 47.64 8.86
N LEU A 804 -12.81 47.13 10.10
CA LEU A 804 -12.28 47.80 11.30
C LEU A 804 -10.85 48.35 11.12
N HIS A 805 -10.07 47.71 10.26
CA HIS A 805 -8.65 48.02 10.05
C HIS A 805 -8.40 49.03 8.92
N ILE A 806 -9.44 49.52 8.24
CA ILE A 806 -9.28 50.47 7.12
C ILE A 806 -10.38 51.53 7.00
N LEU A 807 -11.62 51.23 7.41
CA LEU A 807 -12.77 52.14 7.31
C LEU A 807 -13.01 52.89 8.64
N PRO A 808 -12.85 54.23 8.70
CA PRO A 808 -13.03 55.01 9.92
C PRO A 808 -14.43 54.88 10.55
N GLU A 809 -15.48 54.89 9.73
CA GLU A 809 -16.87 54.79 10.18
C GLU A 809 -17.17 53.43 10.82
N PHE A 810 -16.55 52.36 10.33
CA PHE A 810 -16.68 51.03 10.93
C PHE A 810 -15.84 50.90 12.20
N ALA A 811 -14.66 51.52 12.23
CA ALA A 811 -13.84 51.58 13.44
C ALA A 811 -14.55 52.29 14.60
N ALA A 812 -15.30 53.36 14.31
CA ALA A 812 -16.11 54.08 15.29
C ALA A 812 -17.21 53.20 15.91
N VAL A 813 -17.84 52.30 15.13
CA VAL A 813 -18.82 51.32 15.65
C VAL A 813 -18.16 50.36 16.66
N GLY A 814 -16.90 49.99 16.43
CA GLY A 814 -16.10 49.19 17.36
C GLY A 814 -15.64 49.94 18.62
N GLY A 815 -15.85 51.26 18.67
CA GLY A 815 -15.43 52.14 19.76
C GLY A 815 -14.00 52.68 19.61
N PHE A 816 -13.49 52.80 18.38
CA PHE A 816 -12.16 53.33 18.09
C PHE A 816 -12.24 54.63 17.29
N ASP A 817 -11.45 55.63 17.67
CA ASP A 817 -11.45 56.96 17.04
C ASP A 817 -10.90 56.95 15.59
N LYS A 818 -10.17 55.91 15.22
CA LYS A 818 -9.61 55.67 13.87
C LYS A 818 -9.30 54.18 13.68
N PRO A 819 -9.09 53.72 12.43
CA PRO A 819 -8.73 52.33 12.17
C PRO A 819 -7.48 51.88 12.96
N ILE A 820 -7.56 50.69 13.55
CA ILE A 820 -6.47 50.10 14.34
C ILE A 820 -5.71 49.07 13.50
N LEU A 821 -4.46 48.81 13.85
CA LEU A 821 -3.69 47.71 13.30
C LEU A 821 -4.25 46.37 13.79
N HIS A 822 -4.20 45.34 12.95
CA HIS A 822 -4.57 43.98 13.33
C HIS A 822 -3.73 43.51 14.53
N GLY A 823 -4.38 42.90 15.53
CA GLY A 823 -3.66 42.28 16.64
C GLY A 823 -2.66 41.24 16.13
N LEU A 824 -3.05 40.44 15.13
CA LEU A 824 -2.20 39.43 14.52
C LEU A 824 -1.03 40.00 13.69
N CYS A 825 -1.09 41.26 13.27
CA CYS A 825 0.07 41.96 12.70
C CYS A 825 1.08 42.29 13.81
N SER A 826 0.64 42.82 14.95
CA SER A 826 1.51 43.07 16.11
C SER A 826 2.10 41.77 16.67
N PHE A 827 1.32 40.69 16.67
CA PHE A 827 1.78 39.33 16.99
C PHE A 827 2.92 38.88 16.05
N GLY A 828 2.76 39.08 14.75
CA GLY A 828 3.79 38.74 13.76
C GLY A 828 5.07 39.53 13.94
N ILE A 829 4.96 40.85 14.17
CA ILE A 829 6.12 41.72 14.46
C ILE A 829 6.86 41.23 15.70
N SER A 830 6.14 40.93 16.78
CA SER A 830 6.75 40.43 18.02
C SER A 830 7.35 39.03 17.86
N GLY A 831 6.71 38.14 17.11
CA GLY A 831 7.28 36.83 16.76
C GLY A 831 8.59 36.97 15.96
N LYS A 832 8.63 37.89 14.99
CA LYS A 832 9.86 38.24 14.26
C LYS A 832 10.94 38.80 15.18
N HIS A 833 10.59 39.64 16.15
CA HIS A 833 11.55 40.14 17.15
C HIS A 833 12.16 39.00 17.96
N VAL A 834 11.33 38.07 18.44
CA VAL A 834 11.80 36.90 19.19
C VAL A 834 12.70 36.00 18.33
N LEU A 835 12.31 35.73 17.08
CA LEU A 835 13.12 34.97 16.12
C LEU A 835 14.50 35.60 15.91
N LYS A 836 14.56 36.93 15.72
CA LYS A 836 15.83 37.67 15.55
C LYS A 836 16.72 37.62 16.79
N SER A 837 16.14 37.64 17.99
CA SER A 837 16.90 37.71 19.24
C SER A 837 17.32 36.34 19.78
N PHE A 838 16.48 35.31 19.60
CA PHE A 838 16.65 34.03 20.30
C PHE A 838 16.61 32.79 19.40
N GLY A 839 16.28 32.93 18.12
CA GLY A 839 16.24 31.82 17.15
C GLY A 839 14.87 31.18 16.97
N GLU A 840 14.84 30.03 16.31
CA GLU A 840 13.62 29.33 15.94
C GLU A 840 12.80 28.88 17.16
N TYR A 841 11.49 28.93 17.02
CA TYR A 841 10.54 28.50 18.04
C TYR A 841 9.44 27.63 17.44
N LYS A 842 8.89 26.72 18.24
CA LYS A 842 7.87 25.75 17.83
C LYS A 842 6.45 26.19 18.19
N ASP A 843 6.30 27.19 19.05
CA ASP A 843 5.00 27.75 19.40
C ASP A 843 5.10 29.22 19.81
N ILE A 844 3.98 29.93 19.76
CA ILE A 844 3.83 31.30 20.23
C ILE A 844 2.41 31.50 20.78
N LYS A 845 2.32 32.13 21.95
CA LYS A 845 1.08 32.47 22.63
C LYS A 845 1.05 33.95 22.97
N VAL A 846 -0.09 34.61 22.78
CA VAL A 846 -0.31 36.00 23.21
C VAL A 846 -1.73 36.22 23.74
N ARG A 847 -1.88 37.25 24.57
CA ARG A 847 -3.16 37.92 24.83
C ARG A 847 -3.12 39.35 24.27
N PHE A 848 -4.12 39.71 23.46
CA PHE A 848 -4.30 41.08 22.98
C PHE A 848 -4.85 41.94 24.11
N ALA A 849 -4.02 42.84 24.62
CA ALA A 849 -4.29 43.64 25.82
C ALA A 849 -4.63 45.11 25.51
N GLY A 850 -4.40 45.55 24.28
CA GLY A 850 -4.62 46.92 23.84
C GLY A 850 -4.58 47.04 22.32
N VAL A 851 -4.71 48.27 21.83
CA VAL A 851 -4.71 48.58 20.39
C VAL A 851 -3.45 49.30 19.96
N VAL A 852 -3.10 49.10 18.70
CA VAL A 852 -1.99 49.77 18.00
C VAL A 852 -2.59 50.55 16.85
N PHE A 853 -2.15 51.79 16.65
CA PHE A 853 -2.51 52.57 15.48
C PHE A 853 -1.37 52.49 14.45
N PRO A 854 -1.67 52.29 13.15
CA PRO A 854 -0.65 52.30 12.11
C PRO A 854 0.19 53.59 12.17
N GLY A 855 1.52 53.45 12.15
CA GLY A 855 2.48 54.55 12.34
C GLY A 855 3.11 54.61 13.74
N GLU A 856 2.53 53.94 14.74
CA GLU A 856 3.07 53.84 16.10
C GLU A 856 4.27 52.87 16.17
N THR A 857 5.08 53.03 17.22
CA THR A 857 6.28 52.22 17.45
C THR A 857 6.00 51.12 18.46
N LEU A 858 6.18 49.86 18.05
CA LEU A 858 6.10 48.70 18.93
C LEU A 858 7.45 48.46 19.61
N VAL A 859 7.42 48.25 20.92
CA VAL A 859 8.58 47.85 21.74
C VAL A 859 8.30 46.47 22.31
N THR A 860 9.08 45.46 21.91
CA THR A 860 8.96 44.09 22.43
C THR A 860 10.09 43.84 23.43
N GLU A 861 9.72 43.78 24.70
CA GLU A 861 10.59 43.41 25.82
C GLU A 861 10.53 41.88 26.00
N MET A 862 11.68 41.22 26.08
CA MET A 862 11.79 39.76 26.06
C MET A 862 12.69 39.24 27.19
N TRP A 863 12.28 38.14 27.84
CA TRP A 863 13.00 37.47 28.91
C TRP A 863 13.11 35.97 28.61
N LYS A 864 14.34 35.45 28.56
CA LYS A 864 14.60 34.03 28.35
C LYS A 864 14.68 33.31 29.70
N GLU A 865 13.83 32.32 29.88
CA GLU A 865 13.78 31.41 31.02
C GLU A 865 13.88 29.97 30.50
N ALA A 866 15.07 29.39 30.54
CA ALA A 866 15.41 28.09 29.91
C ALA A 866 15.11 28.06 28.40
N ASP A 867 14.22 27.16 27.96
CA ASP A 867 13.78 26.99 26.57
C ASP A 867 12.59 27.90 26.21
N LYS A 868 12.13 28.74 27.13
CA LYS A 868 10.98 29.63 26.94
C LYS A 868 11.41 31.09 26.90
N VAL A 869 10.86 31.87 25.97
CA VAL A 869 11.03 33.33 25.94
C VAL A 869 9.69 33.98 26.22
N LEU A 870 9.56 34.61 27.39
CA LEU A 870 8.42 35.43 27.75
C LEU A 870 8.58 36.82 27.13
N PHE A 871 7.49 37.44 26.70
CA PHE A 871 7.56 38.80 26.15
C PHE A 871 6.33 39.65 26.46
N VAL A 872 6.54 40.96 26.36
CA VAL A 872 5.48 41.98 26.42
C VAL A 872 5.73 42.96 25.29
N THR A 873 4.68 43.34 24.57
CA THR A 873 4.77 44.38 23.53
C THR A 873 3.99 45.60 23.95
N LYS A 874 4.62 46.77 23.84
CA LYS A 874 4.04 48.07 24.19
C LYS A 874 4.10 49.01 22.99
N VAL A 875 3.21 50.01 22.99
CA VAL A 875 3.33 51.17 22.11
C VAL A 875 4.21 52.21 22.80
N LYS A 876 5.33 52.59 22.16
CA LYS A 876 6.34 53.50 22.73
C LYS A 876 5.75 54.86 23.09
N GLU A 877 4.95 55.42 22.19
CA GLU A 877 4.39 56.76 22.28
C GLU A 877 3.43 56.92 23.48
N ARG A 878 2.77 55.83 23.89
CA ARG A 878 1.73 55.84 24.92
C ARG A 878 2.08 55.01 26.16
N GLY A 879 3.20 54.28 26.14
CA GLY A 879 3.58 53.33 27.19
C GLY A 879 2.55 52.21 27.44
N THR A 880 1.61 52.00 26.50
CA THR A 880 0.47 51.09 26.70
C THR A 880 0.83 49.69 26.23
N THR A 881 0.59 48.67 27.07
CA THR A 881 0.74 47.27 26.70
C THR A 881 -0.32 46.84 25.69
N VAL A 882 0.12 46.24 24.58
CA VAL A 882 -0.76 45.75 23.50
C VAL A 882 -0.73 44.23 23.37
N LEU A 883 0.40 43.58 23.71
CA LEU A 883 0.48 42.13 23.88
C LEU A 883 0.96 41.81 25.29
N ALA A 884 0.18 41.00 26.00
CA ALA A 884 0.48 40.53 27.35
C ALA A 884 0.37 39.00 27.43
N ASN A 885 0.76 38.44 28.58
CA ASN A 885 0.72 37.01 28.86
C ASN A 885 1.33 36.18 27.71
N ALA A 886 2.43 36.67 27.15
CA ALA A 886 2.96 36.17 25.90
C ALA A 886 4.27 35.42 26.10
N ALA A 887 4.43 34.34 25.35
CA ALA A 887 5.66 33.56 25.31
C ALA A 887 5.79 32.76 24.01
N VAL A 888 7.01 32.35 23.71
CA VAL A 888 7.32 31.27 22.76
C VAL A 888 8.10 30.17 23.46
N THR A 889 8.04 28.96 22.93
CA THR A 889 8.96 27.88 23.28
C THR A 889 9.96 27.67 22.13
N LEU A 890 11.25 27.78 22.42
CA LEU A 890 12.33 27.63 21.44
C LEU A 890 12.41 26.19 20.92
N ALA A 891 12.86 26.02 19.68
CA ALA A 891 13.11 24.72 19.06
C ALA A 891 14.47 24.15 19.54
N GLU A 892 14.58 22.81 19.66
CA GLU A 892 15.85 22.14 19.98
C GLU A 892 16.82 22.24 18.79
N SER A 893 18.11 22.48 19.06
CA SER A 893 19.14 22.78 18.05
C SER A 893 19.44 21.64 17.04
N SER A 894 18.79 20.48 17.16
CA SER A 894 19.01 19.29 16.32
C SER A 894 17.81 18.86 15.47
N ALA A 895 16.68 19.59 15.48
CA ALA A 895 15.52 19.28 14.64
C ALA A 895 15.45 20.26 13.45
N PRO A 896 15.63 19.83 12.18
CA PRO A 896 15.52 20.74 11.06
C PRO A 896 14.05 21.10 10.83
N ILE A 897 13.62 22.31 11.25
CA ILE A 897 12.40 22.99 10.75
C ILE A 897 12.72 23.67 9.41
N LYS A 898 13.48 22.99 8.55
CA LYS A 898 13.84 23.48 7.22
C LYS A 898 13.12 22.66 6.17
N ALA A 899 12.38 23.34 5.30
CA ALA A 899 11.98 22.78 4.02
C ALA A 899 13.26 22.35 3.28
N LYS A 900 13.33 21.07 2.90
CA LYS A 900 14.26 20.67 1.84
C LYS A 900 13.56 21.01 0.52
N LEU A 901 14.24 21.82 -0.30
CA LEU A 901 13.90 22.01 -1.72
C LEU A 901 13.87 20.68 -2.46
#